data_AF-A0A6V8MEB1-F1
#
_entry.id   AF-A0A6V8MEB1-F1
#
_cell.length_a   1.000
_cell.length_b   1.000
_cell.length_c   1.000
_cell.angle_alpha   90.00
_cell.angle_beta   90.00
_cell.angle_gamma   90.00
#
_symmetry.space_group_name_H-M   'P 1'
#
loop_
_entity.id
_entity.type
_entity.pdbx_description
1 polymer ?
#
loop_
_entity_poly.entity_id
_entity_poly.type
_entity_poly.pdbx_seq_one_letter_code
_entity_poly.pdbx_strand_id
1 'polypeptide(L)'
;MTDPGTCFHCGSPILPGQLVTETGSGTTLSFCCRGCHGAYLLINGAGLAEFYRRRDWQESGVAASDFQSNLSAAYLARFVRQQAVGATVDIIIEGIRCASCVWLNEKILTGLEGVLEARVNYATGRARVRFAPERIDAGTIFSRIAQLGYRPRPYTASAAQEAAQQEQRDLLIRFGTAVFLTMQLMAYAFGLYAGYFQGIGAGMKNLLQLFSLAVTTPVIFYCGWPFFSGAWRALKNRAANMEVLIALGALASYGYSAYASFTGGEVYFETAAMIVTLILAGRLLENAAKRRASSSIELLLGLSAGEARRLTGDTLETVEAAALEVGDRIVVGAGERFPTDGRVESGMSEVDQSPATGESLPVAKGPGDPVIAGSSNLTGTLTVRCEKVAAESFIARMAHLVEEAQSRRAPIQGVADRVSALFVPLVLLAALGTLFWQAAQGLTWESALLNALAVLLIACPCALGLATPTAILAGTGAAAAAGILFRGGDILERLSRVDHAVFDKTGTLTQGVPELATIEAEPGCDPARLIALAAALEAGSRHPVGLAICAEAARRGLVVPRAERLLTVAGGGVTGRLDGERLLVGSARFLAENGVRELPRDRVYPSGALVVHLSCGERLLGTLLFKDRLREDAAEVVRYFSEQQIEGWLLSGDRQEAARQVAQAVGLTRAFGELAPAQKAERLEELRRQGGVVLMVGDGINDAPALGTADVGCAVAGGTDIAIETSDLVLVKPELGRLVLAHRLARRTMAVVRQNLAWAFLYNLIGVPLAMAGRLTPIYAACAMALSSLCVVGNSLRLLRRNDG
;
A
#
# COMPACT_ATOMS: atom_id res chain seq x y z
N MET A 1 56.75 3.99 24.28
CA MET A 1 55.93 2.80 24.62
C MET A 1 54.64 3.31 25.23
N THR A 2 53.49 3.01 24.63
CA THR A 2 52.18 3.29 25.23
C THR A 2 51.89 2.28 26.32
N ASP A 3 51.27 2.71 27.41
CA ASP A 3 50.83 1.82 28.49
C ASP A 3 49.95 0.70 27.90
N PRO A 4 50.33 -0.59 28.03
CA PRO A 4 49.58 -1.70 27.46
C PRO A 4 48.18 -1.87 28.07
N GLY A 5 47.89 -1.20 29.20
CA GLY A 5 46.58 -1.19 29.83
C GLY A 5 45.57 -0.21 29.24
N THR A 6 45.98 0.73 28.36
CA THR A 6 45.10 1.79 27.85
C THR A 6 45.10 1.89 26.33
N CYS A 7 43.93 2.12 25.76
CA CYS A 7 43.74 2.25 24.32
C CYS A 7 44.34 3.56 23.82
N PHE A 8 45.25 3.47 22.84
CA PHE A 8 45.93 4.61 22.25
C PHE A 8 44.98 5.60 21.58
N HIS A 9 43.89 5.11 20.97
CA HIS A 9 42.93 5.98 20.29
C HIS A 9 41.93 6.66 21.24
N CYS A 10 41.24 5.90 22.09
CA CYS A 10 40.16 6.45 22.92
C CYS A 10 40.56 6.76 24.37
N GLY A 11 41.67 6.22 24.88
CA GLY A 11 42.15 6.41 26.26
C GLY A 11 41.49 5.50 27.30
N SER A 12 40.55 4.64 26.89
CA SER A 12 39.87 3.69 27.80
C SER A 12 40.79 2.53 28.20
N PRO A 13 40.61 1.92 29.39
CA PRO A 13 41.32 0.70 29.77
C PRO A 13 40.98 -0.46 28.83
N ILE A 14 41.98 -1.28 28.50
CA ILE A 14 41.83 -2.45 27.62
C ILE A 14 41.44 -3.66 28.48
N LEU A 15 40.26 -4.22 28.21
CA LEU A 15 39.79 -5.43 28.90
C LEU A 15 40.61 -6.66 28.47
N PRO A 16 40.82 -7.64 29.38
CA PRO A 16 41.53 -8.88 29.05
C PRO A 16 40.87 -9.60 27.85
N GLY A 17 41.66 -9.92 26.82
CA GLY A 17 41.20 -10.61 25.61
C GLY A 17 40.73 -9.72 24.45
N GLN A 18 40.73 -8.38 24.61
CA GLN A 18 40.29 -7.43 23.57
C GLN A 18 41.44 -6.59 22.98
N LEU A 19 42.69 -6.94 23.28
CA LEU A 19 43.87 -6.22 22.82
C LEU A 19 44.05 -6.36 21.30
N VAL A 20 43.97 -5.24 20.59
CA VAL A 20 44.36 -5.12 19.18
C VAL A 20 45.64 -4.29 19.11
N THR A 21 46.66 -4.76 18.42
CA THR A 21 47.95 -4.06 18.32
C THR A 21 48.27 -3.66 16.89
N GLU A 22 48.90 -2.49 16.73
CA GLU A 22 49.49 -2.05 15.46
C GLU A 22 50.98 -1.81 15.68
N THR A 23 51.82 -2.31 14.77
CA THR A 23 53.26 -2.07 14.79
C THR A 23 53.64 -1.19 13.60
N GLY A 24 54.07 0.04 13.89
CA GLY A 24 54.53 0.99 12.87
C GLY A 24 55.60 1.92 13.44
N SER A 25 56.60 2.24 12.63
CA SER A 25 57.64 3.25 12.95
C SER A 25 58.41 3.00 14.26
N GLY A 26 58.60 1.73 14.65
CA GLY A 26 59.36 1.35 15.85
C GLY A 26 58.58 1.38 17.18
N THR A 27 57.28 1.64 17.16
CA THR A 27 56.41 1.60 18.37
C THR A 27 55.20 0.70 18.18
N THR A 28 54.95 -0.19 19.14
CA THR A 28 53.71 -0.97 19.22
C THR A 28 52.64 -0.16 19.92
N LEU A 29 51.51 0.07 19.25
CA LEU A 29 50.35 0.78 19.78
C LEU A 29 49.26 -0.22 20.16
N SER A 30 48.64 -0.03 21.33
CA SER A 30 47.60 -0.90 21.86
C SER A 30 46.21 -0.26 21.72
N PHE A 31 45.22 -1.02 21.28
CA PHE A 31 43.84 -0.57 21.08
C PHE A 31 42.85 -1.52 21.78
N CYS A 32 41.76 -0.97 22.32
CA CYS A 32 40.72 -1.77 23.00
C CYS A 32 39.80 -2.53 22.03
N CYS A 33 39.78 -2.18 20.75
CA CYS A 33 38.97 -2.85 19.74
C CYS A 33 39.49 -2.57 18.32
N ARG A 34 39.04 -3.36 17.33
CA ARG A 34 39.35 -3.13 15.90
C ARG A 34 38.80 -1.81 15.36
N GLY A 35 37.76 -1.26 15.98
CA GLY A 35 37.23 0.06 15.62
C GLY A 35 38.20 1.19 15.96
N CYS A 36 38.80 1.16 17.15
CA CYS A 36 39.82 2.13 17.57
C CYS A 36 41.08 2.05 16.71
N HIS A 37 41.48 0.83 16.35
CA HIS A 37 42.56 0.58 15.40
C HIS A 37 42.25 1.11 14.00
N GLY A 38 41.05 0.84 13.48
CA GLY A 38 40.59 1.35 12.18
C GLY A 38 40.49 2.88 12.12
N ALA A 39 40.00 3.52 13.19
CA ALA A 39 39.97 4.98 13.30
C ALA A 39 41.38 5.58 13.31
N TYR A 40 42.33 4.94 14.00
CA TYR A 40 43.74 5.32 13.94
C TYR A 40 44.32 5.23 12.53
N LEU A 41 44.07 4.12 11.82
CA LEU A 41 44.53 3.97 10.44
C LEU A 41 43.90 5.01 9.49
N LEU A 42 42.62 5.35 9.68
CA LEU A 42 41.93 6.35 8.88
C LEU A 42 42.45 7.77 9.14
N ILE A 43 42.61 8.17 10.39
CA ILE A 43 43.10 9.50 10.76
C ILE A 43 44.55 9.68 10.33
N ASN A 44 45.38 8.65 10.53
CA ASN A 44 46.78 8.68 10.14
C ASN A 44 46.94 8.61 8.61
N GLY A 45 46.13 7.77 7.94
CA GLY A 45 46.09 7.66 6.48
C GLY A 45 45.57 8.92 5.78
N ALA A 46 44.76 9.73 6.46
CA ALA A 46 44.31 11.04 6.00
C ALA A 46 45.33 12.18 6.26
N GLY A 47 46.52 11.87 6.78
CA GLY A 47 47.56 12.87 7.08
C GLY A 47 47.27 13.73 8.32
N LEU A 48 46.27 13.37 9.14
CA LEU A 48 45.84 14.11 10.33
C LEU A 48 46.52 13.60 11.60
N ALA A 49 47.73 13.04 11.49
CA ALA A 49 48.50 12.47 12.60
C ALA A 49 48.73 13.46 13.77
N GLU A 50 48.68 14.76 13.49
CA GLU A 50 48.79 15.82 14.49
C GLU A 50 47.67 15.79 15.54
N PHE A 51 46.51 15.21 15.21
CA PHE A 51 45.41 14.97 16.13
C PHE A 51 45.85 14.23 17.40
N TYR A 52 46.77 13.26 17.27
CA TYR A 52 47.28 12.48 18.41
C TYR A 52 48.38 13.20 19.20
N ARG A 53 48.99 14.25 18.65
CA ARG A 53 50.06 15.02 19.32
C ARG A 53 49.55 16.17 20.18
N ARG A 54 48.30 16.63 19.98
CA ARG A 54 47.71 17.82 20.63
C ARG A 54 46.60 17.49 21.64
N ARG A 55 46.61 16.29 22.23
CA ARG A 55 45.50 15.79 23.06
C ARG A 55 45.69 16.16 24.53
N ASP A 56 45.16 17.32 24.94
CA ASP A 56 45.28 17.86 26.33
C ASP A 56 43.96 17.92 27.14
N TRP A 57 42.85 17.39 26.63
CA TRP A 57 41.54 17.40 27.32
C TRP A 57 41.12 16.00 27.77
N GLN A 58 40.93 15.82 29.08
CA GLN A 58 40.27 14.66 29.69
C GLN A 58 38.76 14.94 29.82
N GLU A 59 38.00 14.64 28.77
CA GLU A 59 36.55 14.50 28.88
C GLU A 59 36.15 13.06 28.62
N SER A 60 35.30 12.53 29.51
CA SER A 60 34.62 11.25 29.33
C SER A 60 33.77 11.35 28.06
N GLY A 61 34.21 10.71 26.98
CA GLY A 61 33.47 10.67 25.73
C GLY A 61 32.04 10.20 25.94
N VAL A 62 31.11 10.83 25.21
CA VAL A 62 29.69 10.44 25.14
C VAL A 62 29.57 8.94 24.90
N ALA A 63 28.73 8.26 25.68
CA ALA A 63 28.55 6.82 25.59
C ALA A 63 28.13 6.39 24.17
N ALA A 64 28.84 5.40 23.61
CA ALA A 64 28.60 4.86 22.27
C ALA A 64 27.17 4.33 22.05
N SER A 65 26.41 4.09 23.12
CA SER A 65 25.03 3.59 23.09
C SER A 65 24.02 4.56 22.46
N ASP A 66 24.28 5.87 22.46
CA ASP A 66 23.29 6.86 22.00
C ASP A 66 23.37 7.15 20.49
N PHE A 67 24.48 6.78 19.84
CA PHE A 67 24.67 6.94 18.40
C PHE A 67 24.62 5.62 17.61
N GLN A 68 24.68 4.48 18.31
CA GLN A 68 24.58 3.14 17.72
C GLN A 68 23.30 2.46 18.19
N SER A 69 22.21 2.67 17.44
CA SER A 69 21.32 1.54 17.27
C SER A 69 22.14 0.44 16.59
N ASN A 70 22.54 -0.55 17.39
CA ASN A 70 23.25 -1.76 16.96
C ASN A 70 22.36 -2.55 16.00
N LEU A 71 22.35 -2.15 14.73
CA LEU A 71 21.84 -2.96 13.64
C LEU A 71 23.06 -3.62 13.01
N SER A 72 23.65 -4.61 13.71
CA SER A 72 24.73 -5.40 13.13
C SER A 72 24.27 -6.00 11.80
N ALA A 73 25.18 -6.18 10.84
CA ALA A 73 24.82 -6.80 9.56
C ALA A 73 24.13 -8.17 9.78
N ALA A 74 24.51 -8.90 10.83
CA ALA A 74 23.88 -10.14 11.27
C ALA A 74 22.43 -9.94 11.79
N TYR A 75 22.16 -8.87 12.53
CA TYR A 75 20.80 -8.53 12.96
C TYR A 75 19.93 -8.10 11.78
N LEU A 76 20.46 -7.26 10.89
CA LEU A 76 19.74 -6.80 9.69
C LEU A 76 19.45 -7.93 8.71
N ALA A 77 20.33 -8.93 8.59
CA ALA A 77 20.13 -10.09 7.74
C ALA A 77 18.81 -10.83 8.03
N ARG A 78 18.31 -10.78 9.28
CA ARG A 78 17.03 -11.40 9.68
C ARG A 78 15.81 -10.71 9.05
N PHE A 79 15.96 -9.47 8.59
CA PHE A 79 14.89 -8.67 7.99
C PHE A 79 15.04 -8.57 6.46
N VAL A 80 16.06 -9.20 5.89
CA VAL A 80 16.29 -9.25 4.45
C VAL A 80 15.58 -10.48 3.88
N ARG A 81 14.62 -10.26 2.98
CA ARG A 81 13.92 -11.31 2.24
C ARG A 81 14.62 -11.54 0.90
N GLN A 82 15.10 -12.75 0.67
CA GLN A 82 15.66 -13.16 -0.62
C GLN A 82 14.52 -13.30 -1.65
N GLN A 83 14.77 -12.89 -2.89
CA GLN A 83 13.85 -13.06 -4.00
C GLN A 83 14.59 -13.67 -5.20
N ALA A 84 13.84 -14.21 -6.17
CA ALA A 84 14.40 -14.80 -7.39
C ALA A 84 15.37 -13.84 -8.13
N VAL A 85 15.16 -12.52 -8.00
CA VAL A 85 16.08 -11.48 -8.49
C VAL A 85 16.32 -10.44 -7.38
N GLY A 86 17.41 -10.64 -6.64
CA GLY A 86 17.88 -9.71 -5.60
C GLY A 86 17.32 -10.01 -4.20
N ALA A 87 17.46 -9.03 -3.30
CA ALA A 87 16.99 -9.09 -1.93
C ALA A 87 16.19 -7.82 -1.59
N THR A 88 15.23 -7.94 -0.68
CA THR A 88 14.35 -6.84 -0.28
C THR A 88 14.42 -6.65 1.23
N VAL A 89 14.50 -5.39 1.67
CA VAL A 89 14.41 -5.00 3.08
C VAL A 89 13.34 -3.92 3.27
N ASP A 90 12.53 -4.08 4.30
CA ASP A 90 11.55 -3.09 4.73
C ASP A 90 12.08 -2.31 5.95
N ILE A 91 12.01 -0.99 5.89
CA ILE A 91 12.62 -0.06 6.84
C ILE A 91 11.57 0.96 7.28
N ILE A 92 11.41 1.21 8.57
CA ILE A 92 10.70 2.40 9.07
C ILE A 92 11.69 3.56 9.12
N ILE A 93 11.39 4.64 8.40
CA ILE A 93 12.18 5.88 8.43
C ILE A 93 11.43 6.90 9.29
N GLU A 94 11.90 7.10 10.52
CA GLU A 94 11.32 8.14 11.39
C GLU A 94 11.69 9.54 10.90
N GLY A 95 10.76 10.49 11.06
CA GLY A 95 11.00 11.90 10.76
C GLY A 95 10.73 12.32 9.31
N ILE A 96 10.03 11.50 8.53
CA ILE A 96 9.46 11.89 7.22
C ILE A 96 8.28 12.83 7.47
N ARG A 97 8.37 14.07 6.95
CA ARG A 97 7.34 15.10 7.18
C ARG A 97 6.68 15.65 5.93
N CYS A 98 7.24 15.42 4.75
CA CYS A 98 6.64 15.91 3.51
C CYS A 98 6.99 15.01 2.34
N ALA A 99 6.28 15.20 1.22
CA ALA A 99 6.57 14.54 -0.04
C ALA A 99 8.02 14.76 -0.52
N SER A 100 8.64 15.90 -0.18
CA SER A 100 10.04 16.16 -0.50
C SER A 100 11.01 15.27 0.29
N CYS A 101 10.69 14.90 1.54
CA CYS A 101 11.49 13.94 2.31
C CYS A 101 11.45 12.54 1.68
N VAL A 102 10.29 12.14 1.20
CA VAL A 102 10.07 10.88 0.47
C VAL A 102 10.90 10.87 -0.81
N TRP A 103 10.73 11.90 -1.64
CA TRP A 103 11.47 12.06 -2.89
C TRP A 103 13.00 12.04 -2.67
N LEU A 104 13.50 12.74 -1.65
CA LEU A 104 14.93 12.80 -1.34
C LEU A 104 15.47 11.41 -0.98
N ASN A 105 14.81 10.69 -0.08
CA ASN A 105 15.23 9.35 0.31
C ASN A 105 15.20 8.40 -0.89
N GLU A 106 14.12 8.39 -1.67
CA GLU A 106 14.03 7.56 -2.87
C GLU A 106 15.13 7.90 -3.89
N LYS A 107 15.37 9.18 -4.16
CA LYS A 107 16.37 9.62 -5.14
C LYS A 107 17.77 9.23 -4.74
N ILE A 108 18.11 9.36 -3.46
CA ILE A 108 19.45 9.03 -2.95
C ILE A 108 19.64 7.52 -2.86
N LEU A 109 18.64 6.77 -2.37
CA LEU A 109 18.71 5.32 -2.29
C LEU A 109 18.79 4.68 -3.68
N THR A 110 17.99 5.13 -4.64
CA THR A 110 18.04 4.65 -6.03
C THR A 110 19.36 5.02 -6.71
N GLY A 111 20.05 6.07 -6.23
CA GLY A 111 21.37 6.45 -6.73
C GLY A 111 22.53 5.62 -6.17
N LEU A 112 22.28 4.70 -5.23
CA LEU A 112 23.31 3.79 -4.70
C LEU A 112 23.54 2.64 -5.69
N GLU A 113 24.81 2.37 -5.99
CA GLU A 113 25.18 1.24 -6.82
C GLU A 113 24.79 -0.08 -6.12
N GLY A 114 24.02 -0.92 -6.82
CA GLY A 114 23.46 -2.16 -6.26
C GLY A 114 22.02 -2.05 -5.76
N VAL A 115 21.44 -0.85 -5.61
CA VAL A 115 19.99 -0.72 -5.35
C VAL A 115 19.24 -0.83 -6.68
N LEU A 116 18.31 -1.78 -6.74
CA LEU A 116 17.44 -2.02 -7.91
C LEU A 116 16.21 -1.12 -7.87
N GLU A 117 15.64 -0.93 -6.69
CA GLU A 117 14.46 -0.09 -6.49
C GLU A 117 14.40 0.41 -5.03
N ALA A 118 14.00 1.66 -4.84
CA ALA A 118 13.69 2.21 -3.52
C ALA A 118 12.35 2.96 -3.57
N ARG A 119 11.43 2.59 -2.69
CA ARG A 119 10.12 3.23 -2.55
C ARG A 119 9.90 3.61 -1.11
N VAL A 120 9.37 4.81 -0.87
CA VAL A 120 9.06 5.30 0.47
C VAL A 120 7.60 5.68 0.53
N ASN A 121 6.86 5.03 1.42
CA ASN A 121 5.45 5.32 1.65
C ASN A 121 5.34 6.55 2.55
N TYR A 122 4.79 7.65 2.00
CA TYR A 122 4.54 8.87 2.77
C TYR A 122 3.63 8.64 3.97
N ALA A 123 2.63 7.77 3.83
CA ALA A 123 1.60 7.52 4.83
C ALA A 123 2.17 6.92 6.12
N THR A 124 3.03 5.91 5.96
CA THR A 124 3.52 5.05 7.05
C THR A 124 4.98 5.31 7.41
N GLY A 125 5.71 6.08 6.61
CA GLY A 125 7.16 6.25 6.76
C GLY A 125 7.97 4.98 6.43
N ARG A 126 7.30 3.92 5.93
CA ARG A 126 7.94 2.67 5.53
C ARG A 126 8.63 2.84 4.18
N ALA A 127 9.91 2.52 4.13
CA ALA A 127 10.70 2.37 2.92
C ALA A 127 10.89 0.90 2.59
N ARG A 128 10.64 0.53 1.33
CA ARG A 128 10.99 -0.76 0.77
C ARG A 128 12.14 -0.57 -0.19
N VAL A 129 13.22 -1.30 0.04
CA VAL A 129 14.43 -1.23 -0.79
C VAL A 129 14.73 -2.61 -1.32
N ARG A 130 14.73 -2.74 -2.65
CA ARG A 130 15.18 -3.92 -3.37
C ARG A 130 16.59 -3.68 -3.88
N PHE A 131 17.50 -4.58 -3.58
CA PHE A 131 18.92 -4.43 -3.85
C PHE A 131 19.57 -5.76 -4.23
N ALA A 132 20.71 -5.68 -4.93
CA ALA A 132 21.55 -6.82 -5.24
C ALA A 132 22.50 -7.09 -4.05
N PRO A 133 22.29 -8.16 -3.27
CA PRO A 133 23.09 -8.42 -2.05
C PRO A 133 24.58 -8.66 -2.35
N GLU A 134 24.92 -9.00 -3.61
CA GLU A 134 26.31 -9.13 -4.07
C GLU A 134 27.04 -7.78 -4.20
N ARG A 135 26.30 -6.67 -4.32
CA ARG A 135 26.86 -5.33 -4.58
C ARG A 135 26.72 -4.38 -3.39
N ILE A 136 25.67 -4.52 -2.59
CA ILE A 136 25.40 -3.65 -1.44
C ILE A 136 24.73 -4.44 -0.32
N ASP A 137 25.10 -4.14 0.93
CA ASP A 137 24.49 -4.73 2.11
C ASP A 137 23.40 -3.82 2.71
N ALA A 138 22.49 -4.42 3.48
CA ALA A 138 21.45 -3.69 4.19
C ALA A 138 22.04 -2.66 5.18
N GLY A 139 23.19 -2.95 5.78
CA GLY A 139 23.90 -2.02 6.67
C GLY A 139 24.26 -0.71 5.99
N THR A 140 24.79 -0.76 4.76
CA THR A 140 25.08 0.44 3.96
C THR A 140 23.80 1.21 3.70
N ILE A 141 22.70 0.56 3.30
CA ILE A 141 21.40 1.22 3.04
C ILE A 141 20.92 1.99 4.29
N PHE A 142 20.93 1.36 5.46
CA PHE A 142 20.55 2.00 6.73
C PHE A 142 21.49 3.16 7.08
N SER A 143 22.79 2.97 6.92
CA SER A 143 23.78 4.02 7.19
C SER A 143 23.57 5.24 6.30
N ARG A 144 23.19 5.05 5.03
CA ARG A 144 22.92 6.15 4.10
C ARG A 144 21.67 6.93 4.51
N ILE A 145 20.61 6.25 4.93
CA ILE A 145 19.41 6.91 5.48
C ILE A 145 19.77 7.70 6.76
N ALA A 146 20.61 7.14 7.63
CA ALA A 146 21.09 7.83 8.83
C ALA A 146 21.96 9.06 8.51
N GLN A 147 22.83 8.98 7.49
CA GLN A 147 23.65 10.10 7.02
C GLN A 147 22.81 11.26 6.45
N LEU A 148 21.60 10.98 5.95
CA LEU A 148 20.62 12.00 5.57
C LEU A 148 19.95 12.68 6.77
N GLY A 149 20.19 12.19 7.98
CA GLY A 149 19.63 12.71 9.22
C GLY A 149 18.24 12.15 9.55
N TYR A 150 17.94 10.94 9.07
CA TYR A 150 16.75 10.17 9.48
C TYR A 150 17.13 9.05 10.44
N ARG A 151 16.16 8.48 11.14
CA ARG A 151 16.38 7.32 12.03
C ARG A 151 15.75 6.07 11.40
N PRO A 152 16.53 5.23 10.70
CA PRO A 152 16.01 4.01 10.11
C PRO A 152 15.92 2.88 11.15
N ARG A 153 14.81 2.16 11.18
CA ARG A 153 14.64 0.90 11.93
C ARG A 153 14.12 -0.20 11.01
N PRO A 154 14.44 -1.48 11.25
CA PRO A 154 13.79 -2.56 10.53
C PRO A 154 12.28 -2.53 10.75
N TYR A 155 11.53 -2.88 9.71
CA TYR A 155 10.08 -2.92 9.80
C TYR A 155 9.62 -4.11 10.64
N THR A 156 8.92 -3.82 11.74
CA THR A 156 8.01 -4.74 12.43
C THR A 156 6.70 -4.02 12.72
N ALA A 157 5.58 -4.75 12.83
CA ALA A 157 4.28 -4.14 13.14
C ALA A 157 4.31 -3.37 14.48
N SER A 158 4.98 -3.92 15.49
CA SER A 158 5.20 -3.27 16.78
C SER A 158 6.05 -1.99 16.67
N ALA A 159 7.18 -2.04 15.97
CA ALA A 159 8.06 -0.88 15.80
C ALA A 159 7.37 0.25 15.01
N ALA A 160 6.56 -0.09 14.00
CA ALA A 160 5.77 0.89 13.25
C ALA A 160 4.75 1.60 14.14
N GLN A 161 4.05 0.85 15.00
CA GLN A 161 3.05 1.39 15.91
C GLN A 161 3.68 2.25 17.01
N GLU A 162 4.80 1.81 17.60
CA GLU A 162 5.56 2.57 18.59
C GLU A 162 6.09 3.89 18.01
N ALA A 163 6.70 3.85 16.83
CA ALA A 163 7.20 5.05 16.16
C ALA A 163 6.07 6.05 15.89
N ALA A 164 4.92 5.57 15.40
CA ALA A 164 3.76 6.41 15.13
C ALA A 164 3.15 7.02 16.41
N GLN A 165 3.15 6.29 17.53
CA GLN A 165 2.69 6.80 18.83
C GLN A 165 3.65 7.84 19.42
N GLN A 166 4.97 7.59 19.33
CA GLN A 166 6.00 8.52 19.79
C GLN A 166 5.93 9.84 19.02
N GLU A 167 5.80 9.80 17.70
CA GLU A 167 5.66 10.99 16.86
C GLU A 167 4.41 11.80 17.24
N GLN A 168 3.27 11.13 17.42
CA GLN A 168 2.03 11.80 17.83
C GLN A 168 2.15 12.47 19.20
N ARG A 169 2.79 11.79 20.17
CA ARG A 169 3.01 12.32 21.50
C ARG A 169 3.96 13.52 21.49
N ASP A 170 5.06 13.45 20.75
CA ASP A 170 6.00 14.56 20.59
C ASP A 170 5.31 15.78 19.96
N LEU A 171 4.49 15.57 18.92
CA LEU A 171 3.73 16.65 18.28
C LEU A 171 2.69 17.28 19.23
N LEU A 172 1.96 16.47 20.00
CA LEU A 172 1.00 16.94 21.00
C LEU A 172 1.66 17.76 22.10
N ILE A 173 2.81 17.31 22.61
CA ILE A 173 3.58 18.02 23.64
C ILE A 173 4.05 19.36 23.09
N ARG A 174 4.72 19.38 21.93
CA ARG A 174 5.19 20.62 21.30
C ARG A 174 4.04 21.58 21.00
N PHE A 175 2.93 21.08 20.49
CA PHE A 175 1.75 21.88 20.22
C PHE A 175 1.14 22.45 21.50
N GLY A 176 0.95 21.63 22.54
CA GLY A 176 0.44 22.07 23.84
C GLY A 176 1.34 23.12 24.48
N THR A 177 2.66 22.93 24.45
CA THR A 177 3.64 23.91 24.91
C THR A 177 3.59 25.20 24.09
N ALA A 178 3.52 25.11 22.74
CA ALA A 178 3.44 26.26 21.87
C ALA A 178 2.16 27.09 22.09
N VAL A 179 1.00 26.43 22.20
CA VAL A 179 -0.28 27.08 22.50
C VAL A 179 -0.24 27.78 23.86
N PHE A 180 0.21 27.07 24.90
CA PHE A 180 0.29 27.63 26.25
C PHE A 180 1.15 28.90 26.28
N LEU A 181 2.35 28.83 25.72
CA LEU A 181 3.29 29.97 25.71
C LEU A 181 2.82 31.10 24.79
N THR A 182 2.26 30.78 23.61
CA THR A 182 1.71 31.80 22.70
C THR A 182 0.51 32.51 23.35
N MET A 183 -0.30 31.81 24.15
CA MET A 183 -1.40 32.41 24.90
C MET A 183 -0.89 33.38 25.98
N GLN A 184 0.19 33.04 26.69
CA GLN A 184 0.82 34.00 27.63
C GLN A 184 1.39 35.21 26.89
N LEU A 185 2.02 34.97 25.74
CA LEU A 185 2.56 36.03 24.89
C LEU A 185 1.47 36.99 24.39
N MET A 186 0.27 36.49 24.09
CA MET A 186 -0.90 37.34 23.75
C MET A 186 -1.27 38.30 24.87
N ALA A 187 -1.18 37.87 26.14
CA ALA A 187 -1.45 38.76 27.26
C ALA A 187 -0.42 39.92 27.31
N TYR A 188 0.85 39.64 27.05
CA TYR A 188 1.90 40.67 27.00
C TYR A 188 1.77 41.58 25.79
N ALA A 189 1.46 41.02 24.61
CA ALA A 189 1.20 41.79 23.39
C ALA A 189 -0.01 42.72 23.56
N PHE A 190 -1.08 42.24 24.20
CA PHE A 190 -2.24 43.07 24.54
C PHE A 190 -1.86 44.20 25.51
N GLY A 191 -1.02 43.94 26.50
CA GLY A 191 -0.48 44.97 27.40
C GLY A 191 0.35 46.03 26.67
N LEU A 192 1.19 45.62 25.72
CA LEU A 192 1.96 46.54 24.87
C LEU A 192 1.05 47.38 23.97
N TYR A 193 0.02 46.78 23.38
CA TYR A 193 -0.94 47.45 22.50
C TYR A 193 -1.82 48.44 23.29
N ALA A 194 -2.37 48.03 24.44
CA ALA A 194 -3.11 48.92 25.32
C ALA A 194 -2.24 50.08 25.81
N GLY A 195 -0.98 49.80 26.14
CA GLY A 195 0.02 50.79 26.52
C GLY A 195 0.37 51.78 25.40
N TYR A 196 0.31 51.37 24.13
CA TYR A 196 0.49 52.26 22.98
C TYR A 196 -0.61 53.33 22.91
N PHE A 197 -1.87 52.98 23.20
CA PHE A 197 -3.00 53.91 23.15
C PHE A 197 -3.24 54.68 24.44
N GLN A 198 -2.96 54.08 25.60
CA GLN A 198 -3.25 54.67 26.93
C GLN A 198 -2.02 55.29 27.60
N GLY A 199 -0.84 55.15 27.00
CA GLY A 199 0.45 55.59 27.54
C GLY A 199 1.07 54.54 28.47
N ILE A 200 2.31 54.14 28.19
CA ILE A 200 3.06 53.16 28.97
C ILE A 200 4.43 53.73 29.35
N GLY A 201 4.82 53.58 30.62
CA GLY A 201 6.17 53.96 31.06
C GLY A 201 7.23 53.11 30.38
N ALA A 202 8.35 53.73 29.97
CA ALA A 202 9.43 53.05 29.24
C ALA A 202 9.96 51.79 29.96
N GLY A 203 10.03 51.82 31.30
CA GLY A 203 10.43 50.65 32.09
C GLY A 203 9.47 49.46 31.97
N MET A 204 8.15 49.71 31.97
CA MET A 204 7.13 48.67 31.81
C MET A 204 7.10 48.14 30.36
N LYS A 205 7.25 49.02 29.36
CA LYS A 205 7.39 48.63 27.95
C LYS A 205 8.56 47.65 27.77
N ASN A 206 9.74 48.00 28.26
CA ASN A 206 10.93 47.17 28.15
C ASN A 206 10.79 45.84 28.90
N LEU A 207 10.15 45.84 30.08
CA LEU A 207 9.89 44.62 30.84
C LEU A 207 8.95 43.66 30.09
N LEU A 208 7.86 44.18 29.51
CA LEU A 208 6.92 43.38 28.72
C LEU A 208 7.57 42.85 27.42
N GLN A 209 8.42 43.64 26.77
CA GLN A 209 9.20 43.19 25.61
C GLN A 209 10.19 42.09 25.98
N LEU A 210 10.86 42.18 27.14
CA LEU A 210 11.77 41.16 27.64
C LEU A 210 11.05 39.85 27.98
N PHE A 211 9.88 39.93 28.64
CA PHE A 211 9.04 38.74 28.87
C PHE A 211 8.54 38.14 27.55
N SER A 212 8.18 38.97 26.58
CA SER A 212 7.79 38.51 25.24
C SER A 212 8.93 37.76 24.56
N LEU A 213 10.16 38.26 24.63
CA LEU A 213 11.36 37.56 24.13
C LEU A 213 11.57 36.22 24.87
N ALA A 214 11.51 36.23 26.20
CA ALA A 214 11.72 35.05 27.03
C ALA A 214 10.71 33.93 26.75
N VAL A 215 9.42 34.28 26.59
CA VAL A 215 8.35 33.31 26.28
C VAL A 215 8.40 32.85 24.82
N THR A 216 8.79 33.71 23.89
CA THR A 216 8.83 33.35 22.46
C THR A 216 10.00 32.43 22.14
N THR A 217 11.13 32.57 22.85
CA THR A 217 12.33 31.76 22.64
C THR A 217 12.07 30.24 22.69
N PRO A 218 11.42 29.67 23.71
CA PRO A 218 11.06 28.24 23.72
C PRO A 218 10.02 27.87 22.66
N VAL A 219 9.10 28.76 22.27
CA VAL A 219 8.19 28.48 21.13
C VAL A 219 8.99 28.29 19.84
N ILE A 220 9.93 29.19 19.57
CA ILE A 220 10.78 29.13 18.38
C ILE A 220 11.73 27.93 18.44
N PHE A 221 12.61 27.86 19.44
CA PHE A 221 13.73 26.92 19.41
C PHE A 221 13.41 25.52 19.92
N TYR A 222 12.36 25.32 20.74
CA TYR A 222 11.93 23.98 21.15
C TYR A 222 10.76 23.48 20.30
N CYS A 223 9.66 24.25 20.23
CA CYS A 223 8.47 23.83 19.48
C CYS A 223 8.73 23.88 17.96
N GLY A 224 9.47 24.88 17.48
CA GLY A 224 9.85 25.06 16.07
C GLY A 224 11.09 24.29 15.60
N TRP A 225 11.85 23.64 16.51
CA TRP A 225 13.01 22.82 16.17
C TRP A 225 12.80 21.82 15.02
N PRO A 226 11.64 21.14 14.92
CA PRO A 226 11.34 20.26 13.79
C PRO A 226 11.55 20.97 12.45
N PHE A 227 10.99 22.16 12.29
CA PHE A 227 11.06 22.91 11.03
C PHE A 227 12.49 23.37 10.72
N PHE A 228 13.25 23.80 11.73
CA PHE A 228 14.63 24.23 11.54
C PHE A 228 15.57 23.08 11.16
N SER A 229 15.48 21.96 11.87
CA SER A 229 16.25 20.75 11.53
C SER A 229 15.91 20.23 10.14
N GLY A 230 14.64 20.35 9.72
CA GLY A 230 14.18 20.03 8.38
C GLY A 230 14.72 20.98 7.29
N ALA A 231 14.61 22.29 7.51
CA ALA A 231 15.14 23.33 6.62
C ALA A 231 16.65 23.18 6.42
N TRP A 232 17.40 22.93 7.50
CA TRP A 232 18.84 22.70 7.44
C TRP A 232 19.21 21.49 6.58
N ARG A 233 18.49 20.37 6.75
CA ARG A 233 18.65 19.16 5.92
C ARG A 233 18.33 19.45 4.46
N ALA A 234 17.26 20.19 4.17
CA ALA A 234 16.88 20.55 2.81
C ALA A 234 17.97 21.38 2.13
N LEU A 235 18.47 22.41 2.81
CA LEU A 235 19.51 23.31 2.31
C LEU A 235 20.84 22.57 2.06
N LYS A 236 21.26 21.71 3.00
CA LYS A 236 22.45 20.86 2.85
C LYS A 236 22.38 19.97 1.61
N ASN A 237 21.17 19.52 1.27
CA ASN A 237 20.89 18.66 0.12
C ASN A 237 20.49 19.45 -1.14
N ARG A 238 20.69 20.78 -1.17
CA ARG A 238 20.35 21.66 -2.29
C ARG A 238 18.89 21.57 -2.75
N ALA A 239 17.99 21.32 -1.81
CA ALA A 239 16.54 21.29 -2.03
C ALA A 239 15.88 22.48 -1.33
N ALA A 240 14.96 23.16 -2.02
CA ALA A 240 14.12 24.19 -1.43
C ALA A 240 12.75 23.58 -1.12
N ASN A 241 12.40 23.46 0.16
CA ASN A 241 11.13 22.90 0.60
C ASN A 241 10.37 23.88 1.52
N MET A 242 9.16 23.50 1.91
CA MET A 242 8.31 24.26 2.83
C MET A 242 8.99 24.62 4.16
N GLU A 243 9.80 23.71 4.71
CA GLU A 243 10.45 23.94 6.00
C GLU A 243 11.43 25.12 5.92
N VAL A 244 12.06 25.35 4.76
CA VAL A 244 12.90 26.53 4.50
C VAL A 244 12.09 27.83 4.58
N LEU A 245 10.89 27.87 3.97
CA LEU A 245 10.03 29.06 4.02
C LEU A 245 9.57 29.38 5.45
N ILE A 246 9.15 28.36 6.19
CA ILE A 246 8.73 28.48 7.60
C ILE A 246 9.89 28.92 8.47
N ALA A 247 11.05 28.28 8.31
CA ALA A 247 12.25 28.59 9.08
C ALA A 247 12.68 30.04 8.87
N LEU A 248 12.75 30.47 7.61
CA LEU A 248 13.10 31.84 7.26
C LEU A 248 12.10 32.84 7.86
N GLY A 249 10.80 32.56 7.73
CA GLY A 249 9.77 33.45 8.26
C GLY A 249 9.80 33.60 9.78
N ALA A 250 9.88 32.46 10.49
CA ALA A 250 9.91 32.44 11.96
C ALA A 250 11.19 33.08 12.51
N LEU A 251 12.36 32.77 11.93
CA LEU A 251 13.65 33.32 12.36
C LEU A 251 13.78 34.81 12.02
N ALA A 252 13.29 35.24 10.86
CA ALA A 252 13.30 36.66 10.50
C ALA A 252 12.39 37.49 11.43
N SER A 253 11.18 37.01 11.73
CA SER A 253 10.26 37.67 12.66
C SER A 253 10.81 37.72 14.09
N TYR A 254 11.41 36.61 14.56
CA TYR A 254 12.03 36.55 15.88
C TYR A 254 13.27 37.43 15.97
N GLY A 255 14.16 37.36 14.99
CA GLY A 255 15.41 38.14 14.94
C GLY A 255 15.16 39.64 14.86
N TYR A 256 14.20 40.06 14.03
CA TYR A 256 13.75 41.46 13.99
C TYR A 256 13.23 41.92 15.35
N SER A 257 12.35 41.13 15.98
CA SER A 257 11.74 41.50 17.27
C SER A 257 12.77 41.53 18.39
N ALA A 258 13.75 40.62 18.38
CA ALA A 258 14.88 40.65 19.30
C ALA A 258 15.71 41.92 19.14
N TYR A 259 16.04 42.30 17.90
CA TYR A 259 16.74 43.55 17.61
C TYR A 259 15.95 44.78 18.07
N ALA A 260 14.65 44.85 17.73
CA ALA A 260 13.77 45.96 18.08
C ALA A 260 13.64 46.15 19.60
N SER A 261 13.61 45.06 20.39
CA SER A 261 13.61 45.13 21.86
C SER A 261 14.83 45.86 22.43
N PHE A 262 16.00 45.75 21.80
CA PHE A 262 17.22 46.41 22.27
C PHE A 262 17.38 47.84 21.73
N THR A 263 16.77 48.16 20.60
CA THR A 263 16.82 49.51 19.99
C THR A 263 15.61 50.39 20.32
N GLY A 264 14.65 49.88 21.10
CA GLY A 264 13.43 50.60 21.49
C GLY A 264 12.32 50.64 20.42
N GLY A 265 12.42 49.78 19.39
CA GLY A 265 11.42 49.65 18.33
C GLY A 265 10.18 48.87 18.74
N GLU A 266 9.24 48.73 17.81
CA GLU A 266 8.06 47.88 17.98
C GLU A 266 8.42 46.42 17.71
N VAL A 267 7.90 45.52 18.54
CA VAL A 267 8.24 44.09 18.53
C VAL A 267 7.07 43.28 17.98
N TYR A 268 7.38 42.18 17.28
CA TYR A 268 6.39 41.27 16.67
C TYR A 268 6.66 39.81 17.06
N PHE A 269 6.99 39.59 18.33
CA PHE A 269 7.25 38.25 18.85
C PHE A 269 6.04 37.34 18.73
N GLU A 270 4.85 37.91 18.88
CA GLU A 270 3.59 37.22 18.69
C GLU A 270 3.42 36.67 17.28
N THR A 271 3.85 37.41 16.26
CA THR A 271 3.80 36.94 14.89
C THR A 271 4.68 35.70 14.72
N ALA A 272 5.91 35.71 15.26
CA ALA A 272 6.82 34.58 15.21
C ALA A 272 6.27 33.33 15.93
N ALA A 273 5.74 33.51 17.15
CA ALA A 273 5.15 32.43 17.95
C ALA A 273 3.88 31.86 17.29
N MET A 274 3.00 32.73 16.80
CA MET A 274 1.73 32.35 16.16
C MET A 274 1.97 31.53 14.89
N ILE A 275 2.99 31.89 14.09
CA ILE A 275 3.39 31.11 12.91
C ILE A 275 3.69 29.66 13.31
N VAL A 276 4.59 29.45 14.28
CA VAL A 276 4.97 28.10 14.73
C VAL A 276 3.77 27.34 15.29
N THR A 277 2.96 28.00 16.12
CA THR A 277 1.79 27.39 16.78
C THR A 277 0.72 26.98 15.77
N LEU A 278 0.36 27.84 14.79
CA LEU A 278 -0.64 27.52 13.77
C LEU A 278 -0.15 26.43 12.81
N ILE A 279 1.14 26.42 12.47
CA ILE A 279 1.72 25.35 11.65
C ILE A 279 1.69 24.01 12.39
N LEU A 280 2.04 23.98 13.68
CA LEU A 280 1.92 22.77 14.51
C LEU A 280 0.47 22.30 14.61
N ALA A 281 -0.48 23.21 14.76
CA ALA A 281 -1.92 22.89 14.73
C ALA A 281 -2.30 22.23 13.40
N GLY A 282 -1.90 22.83 12.28
CA GLY A 282 -2.12 22.31 10.94
C GLY A 282 -1.53 20.90 10.76
N ARG A 283 -0.31 20.67 11.26
CA ARG A 283 0.35 19.36 11.25
C ARG A 283 -0.36 18.32 12.09
N LEU A 284 -0.89 18.71 13.24
CA LEU A 284 -1.64 17.81 14.11
C LEU A 284 -2.94 17.35 13.46
N LEU A 285 -3.67 18.29 12.86
CA LEU A 285 -4.88 18.00 12.09
C LEU A 285 -4.58 17.15 10.85
N GLU A 286 -3.51 17.47 10.12
CA GLU A 286 -3.03 16.69 8.97
C GLU A 286 -2.74 15.23 9.37
N ASN A 287 -1.93 15.02 10.42
CA ASN A 287 -1.55 13.69 10.88
C ASN A 287 -2.76 12.88 11.36
N ALA A 288 -3.69 13.51 12.09
CA ALA A 288 -4.91 12.85 12.55
C ALA A 288 -5.78 12.36 11.37
N ALA A 289 -5.94 13.20 10.36
CA ALA A 289 -6.76 12.86 9.20
C ALA A 289 -6.07 11.85 8.26
N LYS A 290 -4.76 11.95 8.10
CA LYS A 290 -3.93 10.98 7.37
C LYS A 290 -4.02 9.59 8.00
N ARG A 291 -3.94 9.49 9.34
CA ARG A 291 -4.17 8.23 10.07
C ARG A 291 -5.56 7.67 9.82
N ARG A 292 -6.60 8.52 9.83
CA ARG A 292 -7.97 8.10 9.49
C ARG A 292 -8.12 7.59 8.06
N ALA A 293 -7.34 8.13 7.11
CA ALA A 293 -7.29 7.60 5.75
C ALA A 293 -6.53 6.26 5.68
N SER A 294 -5.52 6.04 6.53
CA SER A 294 -4.77 4.78 6.62
C SER A 294 -5.46 3.67 7.43
N SER A 295 -6.45 4.00 8.29
CA SER A 295 -6.99 3.05 9.27
C SER A 295 -7.70 1.84 8.64
N SER A 296 -8.27 1.97 7.44
CA SER A 296 -8.87 0.85 6.71
C SER A 296 -7.83 -0.21 6.29
N ILE A 297 -6.57 0.20 6.12
CA ILE A 297 -5.46 -0.72 5.83
C ILE A 297 -4.95 -1.37 7.12
N GLU A 298 -4.85 -0.60 8.21
CA GLU A 298 -4.51 -1.15 9.54
C GLU A 298 -5.53 -2.20 9.99
N LEU A 299 -6.81 -2.01 9.65
CA LEU A 299 -7.86 -3.00 9.87
C LEU A 299 -7.58 -4.31 9.13
N LEU A 300 -7.06 -4.26 7.90
CA LEU A 300 -6.67 -5.45 7.12
C LEU A 300 -5.40 -6.12 7.66
N LEU A 301 -4.40 -5.32 8.06
CA LEU A 301 -3.17 -5.80 8.69
C LEU A 301 -3.43 -6.40 10.08
N GLY A 302 -4.40 -5.86 10.82
CA GLY A 302 -4.86 -6.39 12.10
C GLY A 302 -5.67 -7.68 11.98
N LEU A 303 -6.00 -8.14 10.77
CA LEU A 303 -6.63 -9.45 10.56
C LEU A 303 -5.62 -10.59 10.67
N SER A 304 -4.32 -10.36 10.47
CA SER A 304 -3.29 -11.38 10.67
C SER A 304 -3.02 -11.58 12.16
N ALA A 305 -3.08 -12.82 12.64
CA ALA A 305 -2.71 -13.13 14.02
C ALA A 305 -1.19 -12.98 14.20
N GLY A 306 -0.77 -12.27 15.25
CA GLY A 306 0.65 -12.08 15.57
C GLY A 306 1.30 -13.32 16.21
N GLU A 307 0.49 -14.16 16.85
CA GLU A 307 0.92 -15.35 17.59
C GLU A 307 0.08 -16.57 17.19
N ALA A 308 0.67 -17.75 17.33
CA ALA A 308 0.04 -19.02 17.05
C ALA A 308 0.40 -20.05 18.13
N ARG A 309 -0.53 -20.96 18.44
CA ARG A 309 -0.27 -22.08 19.35
C ARG A 309 0.07 -23.32 18.54
N ARG A 310 1.36 -23.62 18.42
CA ARG A 310 1.89 -24.80 17.75
C ARG A 310 1.82 -26.02 18.67
N LEU A 311 1.35 -27.13 18.14
CA LEU A 311 1.27 -28.42 18.82
C LEU A 311 2.47 -29.28 18.42
N THR A 312 3.40 -29.45 19.36
CA THR A 312 4.59 -30.30 19.18
C THR A 312 4.44 -31.50 20.10
N GLY A 313 4.11 -32.67 19.53
CA GLY A 313 3.71 -33.85 20.32
C GLY A 313 2.40 -33.58 21.07
N ASP A 314 2.44 -33.67 22.40
CA ASP A 314 1.31 -33.36 23.30
C ASP A 314 1.42 -31.97 23.97
N THR A 315 2.44 -31.19 23.62
CA THR A 315 2.69 -29.87 24.22
C THR A 315 2.30 -28.74 23.29
N LEU A 316 1.64 -27.72 23.85
CA LEU A 316 1.30 -26.48 23.16
C LEU A 316 2.35 -25.41 23.45
N GLU A 317 2.95 -24.87 22.40
CA GLU A 317 3.92 -23.78 22.45
C GLU A 317 3.36 -22.55 21.73
N THR A 318 3.41 -21.38 22.36
CA THR A 318 3.06 -20.11 21.71
C THR A 318 4.28 -19.60 20.95
N VAL A 319 4.13 -19.43 19.64
CA VAL A 319 5.17 -18.92 18.73
C VAL A 319 4.65 -17.71 17.97
N GLU A 320 5.56 -16.86 17.48
CA GLU A 320 5.17 -15.84 16.49
C GLU A 320 4.64 -16.52 15.24
N ALA A 321 3.56 -15.98 14.65
CA ALA A 321 2.97 -16.59 13.45
C ALA A 321 3.98 -16.71 12.29
N ALA A 322 4.97 -15.81 12.22
CA ALA A 322 6.06 -15.84 11.24
C ALA A 322 7.01 -17.04 11.39
N ALA A 323 7.02 -17.72 12.53
CA ALA A 323 7.85 -18.90 12.79
C ALA A 323 7.17 -20.23 12.43
N LEU A 324 5.92 -20.19 11.93
CA LEU A 324 5.19 -21.39 11.48
C LEU A 324 5.73 -21.89 10.15
N GLU A 325 5.95 -23.20 10.06
CA GLU A 325 6.36 -23.89 8.83
C GLU A 325 5.22 -24.71 8.22
N VAL A 326 5.35 -25.05 6.93
CA VAL A 326 4.38 -25.94 6.25
C VAL A 326 4.42 -27.32 6.92
N GLY A 327 3.25 -27.82 7.30
CA GLY A 327 3.10 -29.07 8.04
C GLY A 327 3.00 -28.90 9.55
N ASP A 328 3.28 -27.72 10.11
CA ASP A 328 3.05 -27.45 11.53
C ASP A 328 1.58 -27.65 11.89
N ARG A 329 1.33 -28.25 13.06
CA ARG A 329 -0.01 -28.44 13.62
C ARG A 329 -0.26 -27.30 14.60
N ILE A 330 -1.34 -26.56 14.41
CA ILE A 330 -1.73 -25.46 15.28
C ILE A 330 -3.10 -25.72 15.89
N VAL A 331 -3.30 -25.25 17.12
CA VAL A 331 -4.59 -25.31 17.80
C VAL A 331 -5.20 -23.92 17.85
N VAL A 332 -6.37 -23.80 17.23
CA VAL A 332 -7.14 -22.55 17.16
C VAL A 332 -8.42 -22.73 17.98
N GLY A 333 -8.54 -21.95 19.05
CA GLY A 333 -9.66 -21.96 19.98
C GLY A 333 -10.83 -21.10 19.50
N ALA A 334 -11.95 -21.17 20.22
CA ALA A 334 -13.10 -20.31 19.99
C ALA A 334 -12.73 -18.82 20.21
N GLY A 335 -13.14 -17.95 19.30
CA GLY A 335 -12.79 -16.53 19.27
C GLY A 335 -11.40 -16.21 18.72
N GLU A 336 -10.56 -17.23 18.46
CA GLU A 336 -9.22 -17.03 17.89
C GLU A 336 -9.26 -16.96 16.36
N ARG A 337 -8.26 -16.30 15.79
CA ARG A 337 -8.08 -16.19 14.33
C ARG A 337 -7.11 -17.22 13.82
N PHE A 338 -7.30 -17.67 12.58
CA PHE A 338 -6.33 -18.54 11.92
C PHE A 338 -5.08 -17.74 11.52
N PRO A 339 -3.87 -18.10 11.98
CA PRO A 339 -2.63 -17.39 11.67
C PRO A 339 -2.11 -17.64 10.25
N THR A 340 -2.44 -18.79 9.66
CA THR A 340 -2.03 -19.17 8.29
C THR A 340 -3.12 -20.00 7.60
N ASP A 341 -2.98 -20.16 6.28
CA ASP A 341 -3.85 -21.03 5.48
C ASP A 341 -3.52 -22.49 5.80
N GLY A 342 -4.55 -23.33 5.95
CA GLY A 342 -4.36 -24.70 6.38
C GLY A 342 -5.59 -25.58 6.19
N ARG A 343 -5.51 -26.81 6.70
CA ARG A 343 -6.58 -27.80 6.63
C ARG A 343 -6.89 -28.37 8.00
N VAL A 344 -8.18 -28.48 8.31
CA VAL A 344 -8.62 -29.04 9.60
C VAL A 344 -8.25 -30.52 9.65
N GLU A 345 -7.52 -30.93 10.69
CA GLU A 345 -7.24 -32.35 10.97
C GLU A 345 -8.26 -32.93 11.94
N SER A 346 -8.66 -32.17 12.96
CA SER A 346 -9.60 -32.63 13.98
C SER A 346 -10.39 -31.48 14.58
N GLY A 347 -11.61 -31.79 15.04
CA GLY A 347 -12.57 -30.82 15.58
C GLY A 347 -13.62 -30.41 14.56
N MET A 348 -14.68 -29.75 15.04
CA MET A 348 -15.73 -29.17 14.21
C MET A 348 -16.09 -27.80 14.79
N SER A 349 -16.23 -26.80 13.92
CA SER A 349 -16.54 -25.44 14.34
C SER A 349 -17.21 -24.66 13.22
N GLU A 350 -17.85 -23.56 13.58
CA GLU A 350 -18.26 -22.53 12.65
C GLU A 350 -17.15 -21.50 12.50
N VAL A 351 -16.82 -21.17 11.25
CA VAL A 351 -15.76 -20.21 10.92
C VAL A 351 -16.39 -19.01 10.22
N ASP A 352 -16.16 -17.83 10.78
CA ASP A 352 -16.45 -16.56 10.12
C ASP A 352 -15.35 -16.26 9.11
N GLN A 353 -15.69 -16.43 7.84
CA GLN A 353 -14.81 -16.12 6.71
C GLN A 353 -15.08 -14.72 6.13
N SER A 354 -15.96 -13.91 6.74
CA SER A 354 -16.29 -12.57 6.26
C SER A 354 -15.08 -11.66 5.99
N PRO A 355 -13.93 -11.75 6.69
CA PRO A 355 -12.77 -10.92 6.33
C PRO A 355 -12.10 -11.32 5.01
N ALA A 356 -12.22 -12.59 4.59
CA ALA A 356 -11.61 -13.12 3.37
C ALA A 356 -12.61 -13.24 2.22
N THR A 357 -13.82 -13.73 2.48
CA THR A 357 -14.88 -13.96 1.49
C THR A 357 -15.90 -12.82 1.47
N GLY A 358 -16.02 -12.05 2.55
CA GLY A 358 -17.04 -11.01 2.67
C GLY A 358 -18.47 -11.54 2.78
N GLU A 359 -18.66 -12.83 3.04
CA GLU A 359 -19.93 -13.44 3.37
C GLU A 359 -20.14 -13.39 4.88
N SER A 360 -21.28 -12.85 5.32
CA SER A 360 -21.55 -12.63 6.76
C SER A 360 -22.04 -13.87 7.50
N LEU A 361 -22.36 -14.95 6.77
CA LEU A 361 -22.85 -16.19 7.38
C LEU A 361 -21.67 -17.10 7.72
N PRO A 362 -21.55 -17.59 8.97
CA PRO A 362 -20.53 -18.54 9.35
C PRO A 362 -20.63 -19.83 8.55
N VAL A 363 -19.48 -20.39 8.19
CA VAL A 363 -19.37 -21.64 7.42
C VAL A 363 -18.94 -22.77 8.36
N ALA A 364 -19.67 -23.88 8.35
CA ALA A 364 -19.29 -25.06 9.11
C ALA A 364 -18.01 -25.71 8.52
N LYS A 365 -17.06 -26.05 9.39
CA LYS A 365 -15.78 -26.66 9.03
C LYS A 365 -15.52 -27.91 9.88
N GLY A 366 -15.12 -29.00 9.22
CA GLY A 366 -14.73 -30.25 9.84
C GLY A 366 -13.45 -30.85 9.23
N PRO A 367 -13.05 -32.06 9.65
CA PRO A 367 -11.80 -32.69 9.19
C PRO A 367 -11.71 -32.79 7.66
N GLY A 368 -10.61 -32.32 7.09
CA GLY A 368 -10.35 -32.26 5.66
C GLY A 368 -10.72 -30.94 4.99
N ASP A 369 -11.50 -30.07 5.65
CA ASP A 369 -11.90 -28.79 5.09
C ASP A 369 -10.78 -27.74 5.16
N PRO A 370 -10.65 -26.87 4.14
CA PRO A 370 -9.69 -25.78 4.15
C PRO A 370 -10.16 -24.62 5.04
N VAL A 371 -9.20 -24.00 5.72
CA VAL A 371 -9.36 -22.76 6.50
C VAL A 371 -8.41 -21.68 5.95
N ILE A 372 -8.88 -20.44 5.99
CA ILE A 372 -8.19 -19.28 5.40
C ILE A 372 -7.70 -18.40 6.54
N ALA A 373 -6.44 -17.93 6.45
CA ALA A 373 -5.86 -17.03 7.43
C ALA A 373 -6.73 -15.77 7.65
N GLY A 374 -6.73 -15.27 8.88
CA GLY A 374 -7.50 -14.10 9.32
C GLY A 374 -9.01 -14.30 9.46
N SER A 375 -9.55 -15.45 9.04
CA SER A 375 -10.89 -15.91 9.43
C SER A 375 -10.94 -16.12 10.94
N SER A 376 -12.12 -15.98 11.54
CA SER A 376 -12.31 -16.15 12.98
C SER A 376 -13.00 -17.48 13.27
N ASN A 377 -12.44 -18.25 14.18
CA ASN A 377 -13.07 -19.45 14.69
C ASN A 377 -14.13 -19.06 15.74
N LEU A 378 -15.38 -19.49 15.62
CA LEU A 378 -16.46 -18.97 16.46
C LEU A 378 -16.76 -19.84 17.68
N THR A 379 -16.80 -21.16 17.52
CA THR A 379 -17.44 -22.05 18.51
C THR A 379 -16.52 -23.14 19.05
N GLY A 380 -16.09 -24.09 18.21
CA GLY A 380 -15.29 -25.24 18.61
C GLY A 380 -13.78 -25.00 18.52
N THR A 381 -12.98 -25.86 19.15
CA THR A 381 -11.51 -25.85 18.96
C THR A 381 -11.16 -26.69 17.74
N LEU A 382 -10.32 -26.15 16.85
CA LEU A 382 -9.83 -26.86 15.68
C LEU A 382 -8.32 -27.09 15.77
N THR A 383 -7.90 -28.31 15.42
CA THR A 383 -6.50 -28.59 15.09
C THR A 383 -6.34 -28.46 13.60
N VAL A 384 -5.45 -27.58 13.17
CA VAL A 384 -5.24 -27.24 11.76
C VAL A 384 -3.79 -27.56 11.40
N ARG A 385 -3.59 -28.23 10.27
CA ARG A 385 -2.27 -28.39 9.68
C ARG A 385 -2.00 -27.24 8.72
N CYS A 386 -0.89 -26.54 8.91
CA CYS A 386 -0.46 -25.43 8.08
C CYS A 386 -0.14 -25.93 6.66
N GLU A 387 -0.79 -25.36 5.64
CA GLU A 387 -0.49 -25.65 4.22
C GLU A 387 0.44 -24.60 3.61
N LYS A 388 0.44 -23.38 4.16
CA LYS A 388 1.32 -22.27 3.73
C LYS A 388 2.06 -21.66 4.93
N VAL A 389 3.20 -21.04 4.67
CA VAL A 389 3.92 -20.20 5.65
C VAL A 389 3.10 -18.92 5.89
N ALA A 390 3.13 -18.34 7.10
CA ALA A 390 2.29 -17.18 7.44
C ALA A 390 2.51 -15.96 6.51
N ALA A 391 3.74 -15.74 6.03
CA ALA A 391 4.07 -14.69 5.07
C ALA A 391 3.41 -14.90 3.69
N GLU A 392 3.06 -16.13 3.36
CA GLU A 392 2.37 -16.54 2.14
C GLU A 392 0.88 -16.84 2.41
N SER A 393 0.35 -16.47 3.56
CA SER A 393 -1.08 -16.61 3.81
C SER A 393 -1.91 -15.67 2.92
N PHE A 394 -3.20 -15.98 2.73
CA PHE A 394 -4.10 -15.13 1.96
C PHE A 394 -4.09 -13.67 2.43
N ILE A 395 -4.24 -13.43 3.73
CA ILE A 395 -4.25 -12.07 4.30
C ILE A 395 -2.89 -11.39 4.15
N ALA A 396 -1.77 -12.10 4.33
CA ALA A 396 -0.44 -11.52 4.13
C ALA A 396 -0.23 -11.08 2.67
N ARG A 397 -0.69 -11.87 1.69
CA ARG A 397 -0.68 -11.47 0.26
C ARG A 397 -1.56 -10.26 0.00
N MET A 398 -2.79 -10.25 0.52
CA MET A 398 -3.72 -9.12 0.31
C MET A 398 -3.17 -7.84 0.94
N ALA A 399 -2.64 -7.92 2.17
CA ALA A 399 -1.96 -6.81 2.82
C ALA A 399 -0.77 -6.31 2.00
N HIS A 400 0.07 -7.22 1.49
CA HIS A 400 1.21 -6.87 0.64
C HIS A 400 0.78 -6.14 -0.63
N LEU A 401 -0.29 -6.58 -1.31
CA LEU A 401 -0.82 -5.91 -2.49
C LEU A 401 -1.32 -4.49 -2.17
N VAL A 402 -2.03 -4.32 -1.05
CA VAL A 402 -2.51 -3.00 -0.59
C VAL A 402 -1.35 -2.07 -0.23
N GLU A 403 -0.28 -2.61 0.37
CA GLU A 403 0.93 -1.86 0.68
C GLU A 403 1.68 -1.43 -0.59
N GLU A 404 1.82 -2.35 -1.54
CA GLU A 404 2.46 -2.10 -2.84
C GLU A 404 1.73 -0.97 -3.58
N ALA A 405 0.39 -0.98 -3.52
CA ALA A 405 -0.47 0.05 -4.05
C ALA A 405 -0.17 1.47 -3.57
N GLN A 406 0.16 1.60 -2.29
CA GLN A 406 0.48 2.89 -1.69
C GLN A 406 1.89 3.36 -2.03
N SER A 407 2.79 2.42 -2.33
CA SER A 407 4.17 2.73 -2.71
C SER A 407 4.30 3.14 -4.18
N ARG A 408 3.38 2.68 -5.03
CA ARG A 408 3.39 2.96 -6.47
C ARG A 408 2.68 4.28 -6.79
N ARG A 409 3.48 5.25 -7.22
CA ARG A 409 3.03 6.65 -7.47
C ARG A 409 2.14 6.75 -8.70
N ALA A 410 1.07 7.54 -8.59
CA ALA A 410 0.30 7.99 -9.75
C ALA A 410 1.11 9.02 -10.58
N PRO A 411 1.09 8.97 -11.92
CA PRO A 411 1.73 9.96 -12.78
C PRO A 411 1.40 11.42 -12.41
N ILE A 412 0.15 11.69 -12.00
CA ILE A 412 -0.28 13.03 -11.58
C ILE A 412 0.48 13.56 -10.34
N GLN A 413 0.99 12.68 -9.47
CA GLN A 413 1.81 13.06 -8.31
C GLN A 413 3.15 13.67 -8.73
N GLY A 414 3.73 13.22 -9.85
CA GLY A 414 4.97 13.78 -10.39
C GLY A 414 4.81 15.20 -10.97
N VAL A 415 3.58 15.66 -11.21
CA VAL A 415 3.29 17.05 -11.59
C VAL A 415 3.38 17.96 -10.36
N ALA A 416 2.79 17.56 -9.23
CA ALA A 416 2.82 18.34 -7.99
C ALA A 416 4.27 18.54 -7.47
N ASP A 417 5.12 17.52 -7.58
CA ASP A 417 6.53 17.59 -7.18
C ASP A 417 7.34 18.56 -8.06
N ARG A 418 7.15 18.51 -9.40
CA ARG A 418 7.81 19.43 -10.34
C ARG A 418 7.39 20.87 -10.13
N VAL A 419 6.10 21.10 -9.91
CA VAL A 419 5.58 22.44 -9.59
C VAL A 419 6.21 22.93 -8.30
N SER A 420 6.23 22.13 -7.23
CA SER A 420 6.78 22.54 -5.94
C SER A 420 8.26 22.93 -6.03
N ALA A 421 9.04 22.20 -6.83
CA ALA A 421 10.46 22.50 -7.04
C ALA A 421 10.72 23.85 -7.72
N LEU A 422 9.84 24.28 -8.63
CA LEU A 422 9.92 25.60 -9.28
C LEU A 422 9.28 26.71 -8.43
N PHE A 423 8.21 26.37 -7.71
CA PHE A 423 7.38 27.31 -6.98
C PHE A 423 8.12 27.94 -5.79
N VAL A 424 8.87 27.15 -5.01
CA VAL A 424 9.58 27.66 -3.81
C VAL A 424 10.63 28.74 -4.18
N PRO A 425 11.52 28.55 -5.17
CA PRO A 425 12.42 29.62 -5.62
C PRO A 425 11.69 30.87 -6.11
N LEU A 426 10.59 30.71 -6.86
CA LEU A 426 9.80 31.83 -7.37
C LEU A 426 9.19 32.65 -6.23
N VAL A 427 8.68 31.99 -5.19
CA VAL A 427 8.12 32.63 -3.98
C VAL A 427 9.20 33.37 -3.20
N LEU A 428 10.41 32.81 -3.05
CA LEU A 428 11.52 33.49 -2.41
C LEU A 428 11.90 34.78 -3.15
N LEU A 429 11.97 34.72 -4.49
CA LEU A 429 12.20 35.89 -5.32
C LEU A 429 11.07 36.91 -5.19
N ALA A 430 9.80 36.48 -5.15
CA ALA A 430 8.65 37.36 -4.96
C ALA A 430 8.66 38.04 -3.58
N ALA A 431 9.02 37.32 -2.52
CA ALA A 431 9.13 37.86 -1.17
C ALA A 431 10.27 38.90 -1.06
N LEU A 432 11.46 38.57 -1.59
CA LEU A 432 12.58 39.53 -1.64
C LEU A 432 12.24 40.75 -2.51
N GLY A 433 11.62 40.51 -3.68
CA GLY A 433 11.13 41.57 -4.55
C GLY A 433 10.15 42.49 -3.83
N THR A 434 9.21 41.92 -3.07
CA THR A 434 8.24 42.68 -2.26
C THR A 434 8.96 43.53 -1.21
N LEU A 435 9.91 42.95 -0.47
CA LEU A 435 10.70 43.64 0.55
C LEU A 435 11.42 44.87 -0.04
N PHE A 436 12.24 44.66 -1.07
CA PHE A 436 13.06 45.73 -1.64
C PHE A 436 12.23 46.76 -2.41
N TRP A 437 11.21 46.34 -3.15
CA TRP A 437 10.35 47.25 -3.91
C TRP A 437 9.52 48.15 -2.99
N GLN A 438 8.91 47.61 -1.94
CA GLN A 438 8.13 48.42 -1.01
C GLN A 438 9.01 49.35 -0.16
N ALA A 439 10.20 48.89 0.25
CA ALA A 439 11.18 49.76 0.90
C ALA A 439 11.60 50.93 -0.02
N ALA A 440 11.80 50.68 -1.32
CA ALA A 440 12.11 51.73 -2.29
C ALA A 440 10.94 52.70 -2.54
N GLN A 441 9.69 52.26 -2.36
CA GLN A 441 8.48 53.09 -2.43
C GLN A 441 8.24 53.92 -1.16
N GLY A 442 9.13 53.84 -0.16
CA GLY A 442 9.06 54.63 1.07
C GLY A 442 8.26 54.00 2.21
N LEU A 443 7.85 52.73 2.12
CA LEU A 443 7.34 52.01 3.29
C LEU A 443 8.45 51.78 4.31
N THR A 444 8.09 51.74 5.60
CA THR A 444 9.05 51.39 6.66
C THR A 444 9.61 49.98 6.42
N TRP A 445 10.88 49.76 6.79
CA TRP A 445 11.54 48.46 6.68
C TRP A 445 10.73 47.36 7.38
N GLU A 446 10.10 47.71 8.50
CA GLU A 446 9.23 46.84 9.31
C GLU A 446 8.00 46.38 8.50
N SER A 447 7.28 47.32 7.88
CA SER A 447 6.08 47.02 7.08
C SER A 447 6.44 46.20 5.84
N ALA A 448 7.54 46.54 5.16
CA ALA A 448 8.01 45.81 3.99
C ALA A 448 8.43 44.38 4.35
N LEU A 449 9.07 44.18 5.52
CA LEU A 449 9.41 42.86 6.05
C LEU A 449 8.16 42.05 6.37
N LEU A 450 7.16 42.61 7.05
CA LEU A 450 5.91 41.92 7.36
C LEU A 450 5.15 41.47 6.09
N ASN A 451 5.14 42.30 5.04
CA ASN A 451 4.53 41.95 3.77
C ASN A 451 5.31 40.85 3.03
N ALA A 452 6.65 40.91 3.03
CA ALA A 452 7.48 39.83 2.50
C ALA A 452 7.28 38.50 3.26
N LEU A 453 7.17 38.57 4.59
CA LEU A 453 6.84 37.42 5.43
C LEU A 453 5.46 36.85 5.09
N ALA A 454 4.46 37.70 4.87
CA ALA A 454 3.13 37.27 4.44
C ALA A 454 3.18 36.52 3.10
N VAL A 455 4.01 36.97 2.15
CA VAL A 455 4.25 36.27 0.87
C VAL A 455 4.85 34.88 1.07
N LEU A 456 5.86 34.75 1.94
CA LEU A 456 6.49 33.45 2.24
C LEU A 456 5.50 32.46 2.87
N LEU A 457 4.64 32.94 3.78
CA LEU A 457 3.71 32.11 4.53
C LEU A 457 2.51 31.69 3.70
N ILE A 458 1.89 32.63 2.97
CA ILE A 458 0.69 32.32 2.19
C ILE A 458 1.00 31.32 1.09
N ALA A 459 2.22 31.37 0.54
CA ALA A 459 2.69 30.51 -0.51
C ALA A 459 3.18 29.12 -0.05
N CYS A 460 2.89 28.67 1.18
CA CYS A 460 3.25 27.30 1.54
C CYS A 460 2.54 26.29 0.62
N PRO A 461 3.23 25.41 -0.13
CA PRO A 461 2.59 24.39 -0.97
C PRO A 461 2.08 23.17 -0.16
N CYS A 462 1.71 23.39 1.10
CA CYS A 462 1.30 22.37 2.06
C CYS A 462 0.17 21.48 1.53
N ALA A 463 -0.91 22.11 1.08
CA ALA A 463 -2.07 21.44 0.52
C ALA A 463 -1.75 20.69 -0.79
N LEU A 464 -0.82 21.23 -1.60
CA LEU A 464 -0.44 20.65 -2.89
C LEU A 464 0.26 19.30 -2.72
N GLY A 465 1.20 19.20 -1.75
CA GLY A 465 1.90 17.96 -1.45
C GLY A 465 1.01 16.84 -0.87
N LEU A 466 -0.15 17.21 -0.31
CA LEU A 466 -1.11 16.28 0.29
C LEU A 466 -2.28 15.92 -0.62
N ALA A 467 -2.57 16.77 -1.61
CA ALA A 467 -3.75 16.68 -2.47
C ALA A 467 -3.93 15.31 -3.12
N THR A 468 -2.85 14.77 -3.68
CA THR A 468 -2.88 13.50 -4.40
C THR A 468 -2.74 12.31 -3.45
N PRO A 469 -1.72 12.24 -2.57
CA PRO A 469 -1.53 11.05 -1.73
C PRO A 469 -2.71 10.78 -0.80
N THR A 470 -3.34 11.81 -0.24
CA THR A 470 -4.47 11.65 0.69
C THR A 470 -5.71 11.11 -0.03
N ALA A 471 -5.98 11.60 -1.23
CA ALA A 471 -7.12 11.14 -2.03
C ALA A 471 -6.91 9.69 -2.51
N ILE A 472 -5.71 9.34 -2.97
CA ILE A 472 -5.37 7.96 -3.36
C ILE A 472 -5.52 7.03 -2.16
N LEU A 473 -4.94 7.38 -1.02
CA LEU A 473 -5.02 6.58 0.21
C LEU A 473 -6.48 6.33 0.65
N ALA A 474 -7.31 7.38 0.67
CA ALA A 474 -8.72 7.28 0.99
C ALA A 474 -9.49 6.43 -0.05
N GLY A 475 -9.18 6.59 -1.34
CA GLY A 475 -9.79 5.83 -2.43
C GLY A 475 -9.43 4.34 -2.42
N THR A 476 -8.15 4.00 -2.24
CA THR A 476 -7.68 2.61 -2.11
C THR A 476 -8.22 1.96 -0.83
N GLY A 477 -8.28 2.70 0.27
CA GLY A 477 -8.86 2.21 1.52
C GLY A 477 -10.34 1.88 1.39
N ALA A 478 -11.12 2.76 0.75
CA ALA A 478 -12.53 2.53 0.46
C ALA A 478 -12.75 1.34 -0.50
N ALA A 479 -11.90 1.20 -1.52
CA ALA A 479 -11.93 0.07 -2.44
C ALA A 479 -11.63 -1.26 -1.75
N ALA A 480 -10.58 -1.31 -0.93
CA ALA A 480 -10.18 -2.52 -0.22
C ALA A 480 -11.28 -3.01 0.73
N ALA A 481 -11.96 -2.08 1.44
CA ALA A 481 -13.12 -2.40 2.26
C ALA A 481 -14.32 -2.97 1.46
N ALA A 482 -14.39 -2.70 0.15
CA ALA A 482 -15.39 -3.26 -0.76
C ALA A 482 -14.95 -4.56 -1.45
N GLY A 483 -13.75 -5.09 -1.12
CA GLY A 483 -13.17 -6.28 -1.76
C GLY A 483 -12.56 -5.99 -3.13
N ILE A 484 -12.06 -4.77 -3.35
CA ILE A 484 -11.42 -4.33 -4.60
C ILE A 484 -10.00 -3.86 -4.27
N LEU A 485 -9.00 -4.53 -4.83
CA LEU A 485 -7.60 -4.25 -4.53
C LEU A 485 -6.91 -3.68 -5.75
N PHE A 486 -6.49 -2.43 -5.66
CA PHE A 486 -5.61 -1.80 -6.64
C PHE A 486 -4.16 -2.09 -6.25
N ARG A 487 -3.27 -2.36 -7.21
CA ARG A 487 -1.81 -2.50 -6.99
C ARG A 487 -1.05 -1.17 -7.13
N GLY A 488 -1.73 -0.07 -7.42
CA GLY A 488 -1.07 1.23 -7.57
C GLY A 488 -2.02 2.41 -7.72
N GLY A 489 -1.54 3.59 -7.32
CA GLY A 489 -2.21 4.86 -7.61
C GLY A 489 -2.24 5.18 -9.11
N ASP A 490 -1.26 4.70 -9.87
CA ASP A 490 -1.23 4.78 -11.33
C ASP A 490 -2.34 3.93 -11.97
N ILE A 491 -2.68 2.78 -11.37
CA ILE A 491 -3.76 1.92 -11.84
C ILE A 491 -5.12 2.59 -11.62
N LEU A 492 -5.33 3.22 -10.46
CA LEU A 492 -6.51 4.07 -10.20
C LEU A 492 -6.64 5.18 -11.26
N GLU A 493 -5.53 5.86 -11.57
CA GLU A 493 -5.52 6.92 -12.58
C GLU A 493 -5.86 6.38 -13.97
N ARG A 494 -5.23 5.27 -14.40
CA ARG A 494 -5.50 4.65 -15.71
C ARG A 494 -6.93 4.12 -15.81
N LEU A 495 -7.42 3.41 -14.80
CA LEU A 495 -8.80 2.90 -14.77
C LEU A 495 -9.84 4.02 -14.89
N SER A 496 -9.54 5.21 -14.37
CA SER A 496 -10.43 6.37 -14.50
C SER A 496 -10.54 6.92 -15.93
N ARG A 497 -9.63 6.53 -16.82
CA ARG A 497 -9.47 6.99 -18.21
C ARG A 497 -9.59 5.85 -19.22
N VAL A 498 -10.06 4.67 -18.81
CA VAL A 498 -10.22 3.52 -19.71
C VAL A 498 -11.26 3.85 -20.78
N ASP A 499 -10.93 3.50 -22.01
CA ASP A 499 -11.78 3.70 -23.19
C ASP A 499 -12.23 2.34 -23.78
N HIS A 500 -11.50 1.27 -23.50
CA HIS A 500 -11.84 -0.10 -23.94
C HIS A 500 -11.90 -1.07 -22.75
N ALA A 501 -12.99 -1.81 -22.62
CA ALA A 501 -13.16 -2.88 -21.65
C ALA A 501 -13.19 -4.24 -22.37
N VAL A 502 -12.10 -4.99 -22.21
CA VAL A 502 -11.91 -6.29 -22.84
C VAL A 502 -12.13 -7.39 -21.82
N PHE A 503 -13.04 -8.30 -22.12
CA PHE A 503 -13.40 -9.40 -21.23
C PHE A 503 -12.94 -10.74 -21.82
N ASP A 504 -12.40 -11.61 -20.97
CA ASP A 504 -12.35 -13.03 -21.29
C ASP A 504 -13.72 -13.68 -21.12
N LYS A 505 -13.94 -14.82 -21.79
CA LYS A 505 -15.18 -15.57 -21.66
C LYS A 505 -15.21 -16.42 -20.39
N THR A 506 -14.28 -17.36 -20.25
CA THR A 506 -14.37 -18.47 -19.30
C THR A 506 -13.94 -18.00 -17.92
N GLY A 507 -14.74 -18.27 -16.89
CA GLY A 507 -14.45 -17.83 -15.51
C GLY A 507 -14.60 -16.32 -15.28
N THR A 508 -14.76 -15.52 -16.34
CA THR A 508 -14.92 -14.06 -16.28
C THR A 508 -16.36 -13.62 -16.55
N LEU A 509 -16.86 -13.73 -17.79
CA LEU A 509 -18.28 -13.49 -18.08
C LEU A 509 -19.16 -14.68 -17.71
N THR A 510 -18.55 -15.85 -17.62
CA THR A 510 -19.19 -17.08 -17.16
C THR A 510 -18.72 -17.47 -15.76
N GLN A 511 -19.45 -18.37 -15.11
CA GLN A 511 -19.14 -18.87 -13.77
C GLN A 511 -18.02 -19.92 -13.78
N GLY A 512 -17.68 -20.49 -14.94
CA GLY A 512 -16.69 -21.57 -15.06
C GLY A 512 -17.21 -22.91 -14.51
N VAL A 513 -18.52 -23.01 -14.27
CA VAL A 513 -19.19 -24.22 -13.77
C VAL A 513 -20.10 -24.74 -14.88
N PRO A 514 -19.90 -25.99 -15.35
CA PRO A 514 -20.74 -26.57 -16.39
C PRO A 514 -22.16 -26.78 -15.86
N GLU A 515 -23.16 -26.34 -16.60
CA GLU A 515 -24.58 -26.57 -16.34
C GLU A 515 -25.17 -27.43 -17.45
N LEU A 516 -25.99 -28.42 -17.09
CA LEU A 516 -26.64 -29.27 -18.08
C LEU A 516 -27.68 -28.47 -18.88
N ALA A 517 -27.38 -28.22 -20.15
CA ALA A 517 -28.18 -27.38 -21.03
C ALA A 517 -29.23 -28.19 -21.81
N THR A 518 -28.83 -29.34 -22.35
CA THR A 518 -29.68 -30.13 -23.25
C THR A 518 -29.47 -31.61 -23.00
N ILE A 519 -30.55 -32.35 -23.08
CA ILE A 519 -30.59 -33.81 -22.87
C ILE A 519 -31.16 -34.41 -24.14
N GLU A 520 -30.33 -35.16 -24.85
CA GLU A 520 -30.70 -35.87 -26.07
C GLU A 520 -30.74 -37.37 -25.75
N ALA A 521 -31.91 -37.89 -25.39
CA ALA A 521 -32.08 -39.33 -25.22
C ALA A 521 -32.26 -40.01 -26.59
N GLU A 522 -31.66 -41.20 -26.76
CA GLU A 522 -31.87 -42.03 -27.95
C GLU A 522 -33.26 -42.70 -27.92
N PRO A 523 -33.82 -43.09 -29.08
CA PRO A 523 -35.12 -43.75 -29.15
C PRO A 523 -35.24 -44.95 -28.21
N GLY A 524 -36.22 -44.92 -27.31
CA GLY A 524 -36.47 -45.95 -26.31
C GLY A 524 -35.83 -45.69 -24.93
N CYS A 525 -35.13 -44.57 -24.73
CA CYS A 525 -34.68 -44.12 -23.41
C CYS A 525 -35.44 -42.86 -22.98
N ASP A 526 -35.97 -42.85 -21.75
CA ASP A 526 -36.57 -41.66 -21.15
C ASP A 526 -35.48 -40.68 -20.67
N PRO A 527 -35.54 -39.38 -21.00
CA PRO A 527 -34.59 -38.37 -20.52
C PRO A 527 -34.40 -38.35 -19.00
N ALA A 528 -35.45 -38.59 -18.20
CA ALA A 528 -35.32 -38.63 -16.74
C ALA A 528 -34.53 -39.87 -16.29
N ARG A 529 -34.76 -41.02 -16.93
CA ARG A 529 -33.97 -42.24 -16.71
C ARG A 529 -32.50 -42.04 -17.09
N LEU A 530 -32.22 -41.34 -18.19
CA LEU A 530 -30.86 -41.05 -18.65
C LEU A 530 -30.05 -40.27 -17.59
N ILE A 531 -30.63 -39.20 -17.04
CA ILE A 531 -29.97 -38.39 -15.99
C ILE A 531 -29.77 -39.22 -14.73
N ALA A 532 -30.78 -40.00 -14.30
CA ALA A 532 -30.68 -40.81 -13.09
C ALA A 532 -29.55 -41.85 -13.19
N LEU A 533 -29.38 -42.48 -14.37
CA LEU A 533 -28.28 -43.42 -14.63
C LEU A 533 -26.91 -42.72 -14.66
N ALA A 534 -26.82 -41.54 -15.28
CA ALA A 534 -25.59 -40.75 -15.30
C ALA A 534 -25.19 -40.29 -13.88
N ALA A 535 -26.16 -39.82 -13.08
CA ALA A 535 -25.95 -39.43 -11.69
C ALA A 535 -25.54 -40.62 -10.81
N ALA A 536 -26.05 -41.81 -11.07
CA ALA A 536 -25.66 -43.03 -10.37
C ALA A 536 -24.17 -43.36 -10.58
N LEU A 537 -23.66 -43.16 -11.80
CA LEU A 537 -22.23 -43.33 -12.10
C LEU A 537 -21.37 -42.22 -11.50
N GLU A 538 -21.86 -40.99 -11.46
CA GLU A 538 -21.13 -39.80 -11.01
C GLU A 538 -21.30 -39.51 -9.50
N ALA A 539 -22.05 -40.33 -8.75
CA ALA A 539 -22.39 -40.09 -7.34
C ALA A 539 -21.16 -39.93 -6.40
N GLY A 540 -20.01 -40.51 -6.77
CA GLY A 540 -18.74 -40.36 -6.05
C GLY A 540 -17.72 -39.44 -6.72
N SER A 541 -18.08 -38.83 -7.84
CA SER A 541 -17.19 -38.01 -8.66
C SER A 541 -17.07 -36.59 -8.11
N ARG A 542 -15.84 -36.09 -8.05
CA ARG A 542 -15.55 -34.67 -7.72
C ARG A 542 -15.34 -33.82 -8.98
N HIS A 543 -15.55 -34.40 -10.16
CA HIS A 543 -15.39 -33.69 -11.41
C HIS A 543 -16.56 -32.69 -11.60
N PRO A 544 -16.33 -31.45 -12.08
CA PRO A 544 -17.38 -30.42 -12.24
C PRO A 544 -18.60 -30.90 -13.02
N VAL A 545 -18.37 -31.73 -14.04
CA VAL A 545 -19.42 -32.35 -14.87
C VAL A 545 -20.26 -33.37 -14.10
N GLY A 546 -19.63 -34.20 -13.27
CA GLY A 546 -20.32 -35.16 -12.43
C GLY A 546 -21.18 -34.48 -11.36
N LEU A 547 -20.64 -33.42 -10.76
CA LEU A 547 -21.38 -32.56 -9.83
C LEU A 547 -22.60 -31.92 -10.51
N ALA A 548 -22.46 -31.43 -11.75
CA ALA A 548 -23.56 -30.85 -12.51
C ALA A 548 -24.67 -31.87 -12.82
N ILE A 549 -24.30 -33.11 -13.17
CA ILE A 549 -25.27 -34.20 -13.40
C ILE A 549 -26.04 -34.54 -12.11
N CYS A 550 -25.32 -34.69 -10.99
CA CYS A 550 -25.91 -34.99 -9.70
C CYS A 550 -26.82 -33.85 -9.19
N ALA A 551 -26.40 -32.60 -9.37
CA ALA A 551 -27.19 -31.43 -9.02
C ALA A 551 -28.49 -31.36 -9.83
N GLU A 552 -28.44 -31.65 -11.14
CA GLU A 552 -29.63 -31.67 -11.99
C GLU A 552 -30.58 -32.81 -11.65
N ALA A 553 -30.04 -33.99 -11.30
CA ALA A 553 -30.86 -35.11 -10.82
C ALA A 553 -31.60 -34.76 -9.52
N ALA A 554 -30.90 -34.12 -8.58
CA ALA A 554 -31.50 -33.64 -7.33
C ALA A 554 -32.55 -32.55 -7.57
N ARG A 555 -32.27 -31.57 -8.45
CA ARG A 555 -33.20 -30.49 -8.80
C ARG A 555 -34.52 -31.01 -9.39
N ARG A 556 -34.46 -32.10 -10.16
CA ARG A 556 -35.64 -32.77 -10.74
C ARG A 556 -36.31 -33.77 -9.80
N GLY A 557 -35.79 -33.98 -8.59
CA GLY A 557 -36.32 -34.94 -7.62
C GLY A 557 -36.24 -36.39 -8.11
N LEU A 558 -35.24 -36.73 -8.93
CA LEU A 558 -35.11 -38.06 -9.51
C LEU A 558 -34.59 -39.07 -8.49
N VAL A 559 -35.14 -40.28 -8.51
CA VAL A 559 -34.62 -41.40 -7.73
C VAL A 559 -33.35 -41.93 -8.42
N VAL A 560 -32.19 -41.62 -7.85
CA VAL A 560 -30.89 -42.06 -8.36
C VAL A 560 -30.62 -43.50 -7.88
N PRO A 561 -30.50 -44.49 -8.77
CA PRO A 561 -30.22 -45.86 -8.38
C PRO A 561 -28.77 -46.01 -7.91
N ARG A 562 -28.47 -47.04 -7.12
CA ARG A 562 -27.11 -47.28 -6.60
C ARG A 562 -26.31 -48.11 -7.60
N ALA A 563 -25.34 -47.49 -8.26
CA ALA A 563 -24.39 -48.20 -9.11
C ALA A 563 -23.26 -48.87 -8.30
N GLU A 564 -22.79 -50.02 -8.79
CA GLU A 564 -21.71 -50.80 -8.21
C GLU A 564 -20.45 -50.77 -9.08
N ARG A 565 -19.29 -51.09 -8.49
CA ARG A 565 -17.99 -51.19 -9.18
C ARG A 565 -17.64 -49.95 -10.03
N LEU A 566 -17.85 -48.77 -9.46
CA LEU A 566 -17.49 -47.50 -10.09
C LEU A 566 -15.98 -47.41 -10.30
N LEU A 567 -15.57 -47.13 -11.54
CA LEU A 567 -14.17 -46.99 -11.92
C LEU A 567 -14.01 -45.74 -12.79
N THR A 568 -13.26 -44.77 -12.28
CA THR A 568 -13.00 -43.49 -12.97
C THR A 568 -11.71 -43.62 -13.78
N VAL A 569 -11.77 -43.24 -15.05
CA VAL A 569 -10.63 -43.22 -15.97
C VAL A 569 -10.29 -41.76 -16.27
N ALA A 570 -9.11 -41.32 -15.85
CA ALA A 570 -8.64 -39.95 -16.03
C ALA A 570 -8.66 -39.54 -17.51
N GLY A 571 -9.26 -38.38 -17.82
CA GLY A 571 -9.40 -37.88 -19.19
C GLY A 571 -10.38 -38.64 -20.09
N GLY A 572 -11.05 -39.68 -19.56
CA GLY A 572 -11.98 -40.52 -20.31
C GLY A 572 -13.44 -40.39 -19.84
N GLY A 573 -13.71 -40.86 -18.62
CA GLY A 573 -15.05 -40.98 -18.07
C GLY A 573 -15.15 -41.93 -16.88
N VAL A 574 -16.38 -42.34 -16.52
CA VAL A 574 -16.68 -43.27 -15.43
C VAL A 574 -17.39 -44.51 -15.98
N THR A 575 -17.01 -45.68 -15.47
CA THR A 575 -17.69 -46.95 -15.74
C THR A 575 -18.31 -47.48 -14.46
N GLY A 576 -19.40 -48.21 -14.57
CA GLY A 576 -20.01 -48.90 -13.44
C GLY A 576 -20.95 -50.00 -13.87
N ARG A 577 -21.60 -50.64 -12.90
CA ARG A 577 -22.65 -51.62 -13.13
C ARG A 577 -23.93 -51.27 -12.39
N LEU A 578 -25.06 -51.49 -13.03
CA LEU A 578 -26.38 -51.40 -12.41
C LEU A 578 -27.19 -52.62 -12.85
N ASP A 579 -27.77 -53.36 -11.90
CA ASP A 579 -28.56 -54.57 -12.16
C ASP A 579 -27.84 -55.62 -13.06
N GLY A 580 -26.51 -55.68 -12.96
CA GLY A 580 -25.66 -56.56 -13.77
C GLY A 580 -25.24 -56.01 -15.13
N GLU A 581 -25.88 -54.94 -15.62
CA GLU A 581 -25.56 -54.28 -16.89
C GLU A 581 -24.39 -53.30 -16.72
N ARG A 582 -23.54 -53.20 -17.76
CA ARG A 582 -22.37 -52.31 -17.77
C ARG A 582 -22.78 -50.93 -18.28
N LEU A 583 -22.57 -49.88 -17.49
CA LEU A 583 -22.84 -48.50 -17.87
C LEU A 583 -21.52 -47.73 -18.04
N LEU A 584 -21.49 -46.81 -19.01
CA LEU A 584 -20.36 -45.91 -19.26
C LEU A 584 -20.88 -44.48 -19.42
N VAL A 585 -20.23 -43.52 -18.76
CA VAL A 585 -20.43 -42.08 -18.96
C VAL A 585 -19.09 -41.42 -19.30
N GLY A 586 -19.03 -40.60 -20.34
CA GLY A 586 -17.77 -39.92 -20.70
C GLY A 586 -17.72 -39.36 -22.11
N SER A 587 -16.50 -39.09 -22.59
CA SER A 587 -16.28 -38.58 -23.95
C SER A 587 -16.57 -39.61 -25.04
N ALA A 588 -16.83 -39.15 -26.28
CA ALA A 588 -17.06 -40.04 -27.42
C ALA A 588 -15.90 -41.03 -27.65
N ARG A 589 -14.66 -40.55 -27.48
CA ARG A 589 -13.45 -41.38 -27.56
C ARG A 589 -13.46 -42.50 -26.51
N PHE A 590 -13.79 -42.16 -25.26
CA PHE A 590 -13.84 -43.11 -24.16
C PHE A 590 -14.88 -44.21 -24.40
N LEU A 591 -16.06 -43.85 -24.90
CA LEU A 591 -17.10 -44.82 -25.23
C LEU A 591 -16.68 -45.73 -26.40
N ALA A 592 -16.04 -45.16 -27.44
CA ALA A 592 -15.56 -45.93 -28.60
C ALA A 592 -14.49 -46.96 -28.20
N GLU A 593 -13.52 -46.56 -27.38
CA GLU A 593 -12.46 -47.43 -26.84
C GLU A 593 -13.04 -48.56 -25.96
N ASN A 594 -14.24 -48.38 -25.40
CA ASN A 594 -14.94 -49.36 -24.58
C ASN A 594 -16.02 -50.17 -25.33
N GLY A 595 -16.03 -50.12 -26.67
CA GLY A 595 -16.84 -51.00 -27.52
C GLY A 595 -18.18 -50.44 -27.97
N VAL A 596 -18.49 -49.17 -27.71
CA VAL A 596 -19.72 -48.53 -28.19
C VAL A 596 -19.57 -48.15 -29.67
N ARG A 597 -20.34 -48.79 -30.56
CA ARG A 597 -20.18 -48.66 -32.02
C ARG A 597 -21.06 -47.56 -32.64
N GLU A 598 -22.23 -47.32 -32.08
CA GLU A 598 -23.22 -46.34 -32.56
C GLU A 598 -23.05 -44.97 -31.88
N LEU A 599 -21.90 -44.34 -32.06
CA LEU A 599 -21.70 -42.95 -31.65
C LEU A 599 -22.15 -42.02 -32.79
N PRO A 600 -22.91 -40.94 -32.53
CA PRO A 600 -23.35 -40.01 -33.56
C PRO A 600 -22.14 -39.26 -34.14
N ARG A 601 -21.63 -39.74 -35.28
CA ARG A 601 -20.49 -39.11 -35.98
C ARG A 601 -20.88 -37.85 -36.76
N ASP A 602 -22.15 -37.75 -37.14
CA ASP A 602 -22.68 -36.67 -37.99
C ASP A 602 -23.51 -35.63 -37.22
N ARG A 603 -23.67 -35.76 -35.89
CA ARG A 603 -24.35 -34.73 -35.09
C ARG A 603 -23.45 -33.52 -34.90
N VAL A 604 -23.92 -32.37 -35.38
CA VAL A 604 -23.28 -31.09 -35.16
C VAL A 604 -23.75 -30.56 -33.80
N TYR A 605 -22.88 -30.65 -32.80
CA TYR A 605 -23.14 -30.06 -31.49
C TYR A 605 -22.86 -28.55 -31.49
N PRO A 606 -23.56 -27.77 -30.63
CA PRO A 606 -23.23 -26.37 -30.43
C PRO A 606 -21.76 -26.21 -30.08
N SER A 607 -21.10 -25.23 -30.71
CA SER A 607 -19.69 -25.02 -30.47
C SER A 607 -19.42 -24.56 -29.03
N GLY A 608 -18.41 -25.14 -28.37
CA GLY A 608 -18.09 -24.86 -26.97
C GLY A 608 -18.99 -25.59 -25.96
N ALA A 609 -19.99 -26.35 -26.41
CA ALA A 609 -20.72 -27.25 -25.53
C ALA A 609 -19.82 -28.43 -25.15
N LEU A 610 -19.74 -28.71 -23.86
CA LEU A 610 -19.10 -29.92 -23.39
C LEU A 610 -20.10 -31.07 -23.58
N VAL A 611 -19.70 -32.07 -24.35
CA VAL A 611 -20.56 -33.19 -24.75
C VAL A 611 -20.15 -34.44 -23.96
N VAL A 612 -21.11 -35.03 -23.26
CA VAL A 612 -20.93 -36.26 -22.49
C VAL A 612 -21.95 -37.28 -22.96
N HIS A 613 -21.50 -38.49 -23.22
CA HIS A 613 -22.37 -39.57 -23.69
C HIS A 613 -22.57 -40.59 -22.59
N LEU A 614 -23.74 -41.22 -22.57
CA LEU A 614 -24.06 -42.33 -21.69
C LEU A 614 -24.41 -43.57 -22.53
N SER A 615 -23.84 -44.72 -22.20
CA SER A 615 -24.19 -46.00 -22.82
C SER A 615 -24.52 -47.08 -21.81
N CYS A 616 -25.29 -48.07 -22.24
CA CYS A 616 -25.46 -49.35 -21.57
C CYS A 616 -24.97 -50.48 -22.49
N GLY A 617 -23.98 -51.24 -22.04
CA GLY A 617 -23.24 -52.17 -22.86
C GLY A 617 -22.61 -51.45 -24.06
N GLU A 618 -22.90 -51.96 -25.25
CA GLU A 618 -22.43 -51.37 -26.53
C GLU A 618 -23.42 -50.35 -27.12
N ARG A 619 -24.59 -50.14 -26.49
CA ARG A 619 -25.66 -49.27 -27.00
C ARG A 619 -25.62 -47.90 -26.35
N LEU A 620 -25.61 -46.85 -27.17
CA LEU A 620 -25.75 -45.47 -26.71
C LEU A 620 -27.18 -45.24 -26.18
N LEU A 621 -27.29 -44.67 -24.97
CA LEU A 621 -28.56 -44.30 -24.35
C LEU A 621 -28.92 -42.84 -24.60
N GLY A 622 -27.91 -41.96 -24.70
CA GLY A 622 -28.13 -40.55 -24.97
C GLY A 622 -26.89 -39.69 -24.78
N THR A 623 -27.06 -38.41 -25.05
CA THR A 623 -26.04 -37.36 -24.97
C THR A 623 -26.50 -36.24 -24.05
N LEU A 624 -25.61 -35.81 -23.17
CA LEU A 624 -25.75 -34.71 -22.24
C LEU A 624 -24.87 -33.56 -22.70
N LEU A 625 -25.48 -32.43 -22.98
CA LEU A 625 -24.82 -31.22 -23.45
C LEU A 625 -24.74 -30.22 -22.31
N PHE A 626 -23.53 -29.80 -21.97
CA PHE A 626 -23.27 -28.82 -20.94
C PHE A 626 -22.86 -27.49 -21.57
N LYS A 627 -23.31 -26.40 -20.96
CA LYS A 627 -22.85 -25.04 -21.28
C LYS A 627 -22.28 -24.40 -20.03
N ASP A 628 -21.41 -23.43 -20.22
CA ASP A 628 -20.97 -22.59 -19.10
C ASP A 628 -22.02 -21.52 -18.83
N ARG A 629 -22.42 -21.37 -17.56
CA ARG A 629 -23.46 -20.43 -17.16
C ARG A 629 -22.91 -19.01 -17.17
N LEU A 630 -23.60 -18.08 -17.83
CA LEU A 630 -23.28 -16.65 -17.75
C LEU A 630 -23.51 -16.14 -16.33
N ARG A 631 -22.64 -15.24 -15.87
CA ARG A 631 -22.88 -14.55 -14.61
C ARG A 631 -24.10 -13.65 -14.73
N GLU A 632 -24.91 -13.62 -13.68
CA GLU A 632 -26.16 -12.84 -13.65
C GLU A 632 -25.91 -11.34 -13.78
N ASP A 633 -24.79 -10.86 -13.25
CA ASP A 633 -24.36 -9.47 -13.27
C ASP A 633 -23.58 -9.07 -14.54
N ALA A 634 -23.24 -10.01 -15.43
CA ALA A 634 -22.41 -9.74 -16.61
C ALA A 634 -23.02 -8.71 -17.57
N ALA A 635 -24.30 -8.88 -17.92
CA ALA A 635 -24.99 -7.97 -18.83
C ALA A 635 -25.12 -6.56 -18.24
N GLU A 636 -25.33 -6.44 -16.92
CA GLU A 636 -25.40 -5.15 -16.25
C GLU A 636 -24.06 -4.42 -16.26
N VAL A 637 -22.96 -5.14 -16.01
CA VAL A 637 -21.59 -4.60 -16.05
C VAL A 637 -21.27 -4.06 -17.46
N VAL A 638 -21.54 -4.86 -18.50
CA VAL A 638 -21.30 -4.45 -19.89
C VAL A 638 -22.13 -3.22 -20.25
N ARG A 639 -23.41 -3.20 -19.87
CA ARG A 639 -24.29 -2.04 -20.08
C ARG A 639 -23.75 -0.78 -19.40
N TYR A 640 -23.27 -0.87 -18.16
CA TYR A 640 -22.66 0.26 -17.47
C TYR A 640 -21.45 0.81 -18.25
N PHE A 641 -20.53 -0.06 -18.71
CA PHE A 641 -19.37 0.39 -19.49
C PHE A 641 -19.79 1.06 -20.81
N SER A 642 -20.79 0.49 -21.50
CA SER A 642 -21.35 1.11 -22.71
C SER A 642 -22.01 2.48 -22.43
N GLU A 643 -22.73 2.63 -21.31
CA GLU A 643 -23.32 3.91 -20.89
C GLU A 643 -22.25 4.95 -20.55
N GLN A 644 -21.06 4.53 -20.13
CA GLN A 644 -19.89 5.39 -19.94
C GLN A 644 -19.11 5.65 -21.25
N GLN A 645 -19.63 5.21 -22.40
CA GLN A 645 -18.98 5.31 -23.71
C GLN A 645 -17.65 4.53 -23.81
N ILE A 646 -17.51 3.46 -23.02
CA ILE A 646 -16.36 2.57 -23.05
C ILE A 646 -16.70 1.39 -23.97
N GLU A 647 -15.86 1.14 -24.97
CA GLU A 647 -16.10 0.10 -25.97
C GLU A 647 -15.80 -1.29 -25.38
N GLY A 648 -16.80 -2.18 -25.42
CA GLY A 648 -16.72 -3.53 -24.85
C GLY A 648 -16.33 -4.60 -25.88
N TRP A 649 -15.27 -5.35 -25.60
CA TRP A 649 -14.78 -6.44 -26.46
C TRP A 649 -14.79 -7.78 -25.71
N LEU A 650 -15.08 -8.87 -26.42
CA LEU A 650 -14.87 -10.25 -25.93
C LEU A 650 -13.68 -10.89 -26.66
N LEU A 651 -12.73 -11.43 -25.92
CA LEU A 651 -11.68 -12.31 -26.44
C LEU A 651 -11.88 -13.71 -25.88
N SER A 652 -11.83 -14.73 -26.73
CA SER A 652 -12.00 -16.12 -26.30
C SER A 652 -11.17 -17.09 -27.13
N GLY A 653 -10.76 -18.20 -26.52
CA GLY A 653 -10.18 -19.35 -27.22
C GLY A 653 -11.24 -20.24 -27.89
N ASP A 654 -12.51 -20.06 -27.56
CA ASP A 654 -13.63 -20.80 -28.17
C ASP A 654 -13.85 -20.39 -29.62
N ARG A 655 -14.58 -21.21 -30.39
CA ARG A 655 -14.93 -20.87 -31.78
C ARG A 655 -15.64 -19.52 -31.89
N GLN A 656 -15.42 -18.85 -33.02
CA GLN A 656 -15.93 -17.51 -33.28
C GLN A 656 -17.45 -17.39 -33.12
N GLU A 657 -18.23 -18.41 -33.47
CA GLU A 657 -19.69 -18.43 -33.30
C GLU A 657 -20.10 -18.40 -31.82
N ALA A 658 -19.43 -19.20 -30.98
CA ALA A 658 -19.71 -19.27 -29.55
C ALA A 658 -19.36 -17.95 -28.85
N ALA A 659 -18.22 -17.35 -29.20
CA ALA A 659 -17.85 -16.03 -28.71
C ALA A 659 -18.89 -14.96 -29.11
N ARG A 660 -19.36 -14.94 -30.37
CA ARG A 660 -20.40 -14.00 -30.81
C ARG A 660 -21.72 -14.17 -30.07
N GLN A 661 -22.14 -15.40 -29.79
CA GLN A 661 -23.37 -15.67 -29.04
C GLN A 661 -23.28 -15.13 -27.61
N VAL A 662 -22.17 -15.38 -26.92
CA VAL A 662 -21.94 -14.84 -25.56
C VAL A 662 -21.92 -13.32 -25.59
N ALA A 663 -21.17 -12.72 -26.52
CA ALA A 663 -21.11 -11.27 -26.66
C ALA A 663 -22.48 -10.64 -26.91
N GLN A 664 -23.30 -11.23 -27.79
CA GLN A 664 -24.67 -10.76 -28.03
C GLN A 664 -25.55 -10.90 -26.78
N ALA A 665 -25.41 -11.99 -26.02
CA ALA A 665 -26.20 -12.22 -24.81
C ALA A 665 -25.91 -11.19 -23.71
N VAL A 666 -24.67 -10.71 -23.60
CA VAL A 666 -24.29 -9.68 -22.62
C VAL A 666 -24.27 -8.26 -23.17
N GLY A 667 -24.47 -8.07 -24.48
CA GLY A 667 -24.53 -6.76 -25.13
C GLY A 667 -23.17 -6.15 -25.54
N LEU A 668 -22.15 -6.97 -25.78
CA LEU A 668 -20.84 -6.51 -26.26
C LEU A 668 -20.87 -6.24 -27.79
N THR A 669 -20.14 -5.20 -28.22
CA THR A 669 -20.14 -4.74 -29.62
C THR A 669 -19.20 -5.56 -30.51
N ARG A 670 -18.13 -6.12 -29.95
CA ARG A 670 -17.14 -6.95 -30.67
C ARG A 670 -16.80 -8.23 -29.93
N ALA A 671 -16.58 -9.29 -30.71
CA ALA A 671 -16.18 -10.59 -30.19
C ALA A 671 -15.19 -11.27 -31.13
N PHE A 672 -14.11 -11.82 -30.57
CA PHE A 672 -13.07 -12.55 -31.29
C PHE A 672 -12.88 -13.91 -30.61
N GLY A 673 -13.14 -14.98 -31.36
CA GLY A 673 -12.89 -16.36 -30.95
C GLY A 673 -11.62 -16.92 -31.59
N GLU A 674 -11.31 -18.16 -31.23
CA GLU A 674 -10.18 -18.96 -31.75
C GLU A 674 -8.81 -18.31 -31.49
N LEU A 675 -8.70 -17.56 -30.39
CA LEU A 675 -7.47 -16.88 -30.02
C LEU A 675 -6.63 -17.70 -29.05
N ALA A 676 -5.36 -17.89 -29.40
CA ALA A 676 -4.34 -18.33 -28.46
C ALA A 676 -3.98 -17.20 -27.46
N PRO A 677 -3.41 -17.50 -26.27
CA PRO A 677 -3.02 -16.49 -25.28
C PRO A 677 -2.15 -15.36 -25.83
N ALA A 678 -1.16 -15.67 -26.69
CA ALA A 678 -0.30 -14.66 -27.32
C ALA A 678 -1.08 -13.73 -28.27
N GLN A 679 -2.04 -14.28 -29.01
CA GLN A 679 -2.87 -13.50 -29.93
C GLN A 679 -3.83 -12.58 -29.16
N LYS A 680 -4.29 -12.96 -27.96
CA LYS A 680 -5.04 -12.04 -27.09
C LYS A 680 -4.20 -10.82 -26.71
N ALA A 681 -2.93 -11.03 -26.35
CA ALA A 681 -2.01 -9.94 -26.02
C ALA A 681 -1.73 -9.02 -27.24
N GLU A 682 -1.51 -9.58 -28.43
CA GLU A 682 -1.31 -8.78 -29.66
C GLU A 682 -2.50 -7.87 -29.97
N ARG A 683 -3.75 -8.34 -29.76
CA ARG A 683 -4.96 -7.51 -29.93
C ARG A 683 -5.04 -6.36 -28.94
N LEU A 684 -4.62 -6.59 -27.70
CA LEU A 684 -4.52 -5.54 -26.69
C LEU A 684 -3.45 -4.50 -27.09
N GLU A 685 -2.29 -4.93 -27.59
CA GLU A 685 -1.25 -4.01 -28.08
C GLU A 685 -1.70 -3.18 -29.29
N GLU A 686 -2.52 -3.75 -30.17
CA GLU A 686 -3.10 -3.02 -31.30
C GLU A 686 -3.97 -1.85 -30.81
N LEU A 687 -4.86 -2.09 -29.84
CA LEU A 687 -5.69 -1.04 -29.23
C LEU A 687 -4.83 0.03 -28.55
N ARG A 688 -3.79 -0.39 -27.82
CA ARG A 688 -2.87 0.53 -27.14
C ARG A 688 -2.07 1.39 -28.11
N ARG A 689 -1.61 0.82 -29.24
CA ARG A 689 -0.93 1.58 -30.31
C ARG A 689 -1.82 2.61 -30.99
N GLN A 690 -3.13 2.37 -31.01
CA GLN A 690 -4.12 3.34 -31.49
C GLN A 690 -4.39 4.47 -30.48
N GLY A 691 -3.75 4.42 -29.31
CA GLY A 691 -3.88 5.42 -28.24
C GLY A 691 -5.01 5.16 -27.25
N GLY A 692 -5.72 4.03 -27.38
CA GLY A 692 -6.77 3.65 -26.43
C GLY A 692 -6.19 3.16 -25.10
N VAL A 693 -6.86 3.49 -23.99
CA VAL A 693 -6.53 2.96 -22.66
C VAL A 693 -7.35 1.70 -22.40
N VAL A 694 -6.66 0.57 -22.23
CA VAL A 694 -7.30 -0.76 -22.26
C VAL A 694 -7.36 -1.41 -20.88
N LEU A 695 -8.57 -1.77 -20.45
CA LEU A 695 -8.84 -2.66 -19.32
C LEU A 695 -9.02 -4.09 -19.85
N MET A 696 -8.22 -5.03 -19.36
CA MET A 696 -8.41 -6.48 -19.59
C MET A 696 -8.97 -7.13 -18.33
N VAL A 697 -10.04 -7.91 -18.43
CA VAL A 697 -10.65 -8.64 -17.32
C VAL A 697 -10.56 -10.14 -17.59
N GLY A 698 -9.98 -10.90 -16.66
CA GLY A 698 -9.74 -12.33 -16.81
C GLY A 698 -9.71 -13.10 -15.49
N ASP A 699 -9.68 -14.43 -15.55
CA ASP A 699 -9.42 -15.32 -14.41
C ASP A 699 -7.91 -15.66 -14.25
N GLY A 700 -7.12 -15.34 -15.28
CA GLY A 700 -5.67 -15.27 -15.29
C GLY A 700 -4.90 -16.59 -15.33
N ILE A 701 -5.55 -17.74 -15.56
CA ILE A 701 -4.81 -18.99 -15.85
C ILE A 701 -4.27 -18.95 -17.29
N ASN A 702 -5.15 -18.66 -18.24
CA ASN A 702 -4.81 -18.61 -19.66
C ASN A 702 -4.53 -17.18 -20.16
N ASP A 703 -4.81 -16.18 -19.32
CA ASP A 703 -4.82 -14.77 -19.71
C ASP A 703 -3.74 -13.93 -19.04
N ALA A 704 -2.83 -14.53 -18.25
CA ALA A 704 -1.74 -13.80 -17.61
C ALA A 704 -0.91 -12.92 -18.59
N PRO A 705 -0.56 -13.37 -19.82
CA PRO A 705 0.11 -12.52 -20.80
C PRO A 705 -0.75 -11.32 -21.25
N ALA A 706 -2.05 -11.54 -21.42
CA ALA A 706 -3.00 -10.51 -21.82
C ALA A 706 -3.22 -9.47 -20.69
N LEU A 707 -3.37 -9.93 -19.45
CA LEU A 707 -3.49 -9.08 -18.25
C LEU A 707 -2.28 -8.17 -18.08
N GLY A 708 -1.05 -8.71 -18.24
CA GLY A 708 0.18 -7.91 -18.14
C GLY A 708 0.42 -6.94 -19.30
N THR A 709 -0.23 -7.15 -20.45
CA THR A 709 -0.11 -6.30 -21.64
C THR A 709 -1.06 -5.11 -21.63
N ALA A 710 -2.19 -5.22 -20.93
CA ALA A 710 -3.19 -4.16 -20.80
C ALA A 710 -2.65 -2.95 -20.01
N ASP A 711 -3.31 -1.80 -20.13
CA ASP A 711 -2.97 -0.64 -19.29
C ASP A 711 -3.45 -0.83 -17.85
N VAL A 712 -4.53 -1.61 -17.70
CA VAL A 712 -5.03 -2.15 -16.43
C VAL A 712 -5.44 -3.61 -16.62
N GLY A 713 -4.70 -4.54 -16.00
CA GLY A 713 -5.11 -5.95 -15.91
C GLY A 713 -5.96 -6.20 -14.67
N CYS A 714 -7.18 -6.71 -14.83
CA CYS A 714 -8.12 -7.04 -13.76
C CYS A 714 -8.33 -8.55 -13.61
N ALA A 715 -7.98 -9.11 -12.46
CA ALA A 715 -8.29 -10.50 -12.11
C ALA A 715 -9.60 -10.58 -11.30
N VAL A 716 -10.48 -11.52 -11.67
CA VAL A 716 -11.70 -11.84 -10.90
C VAL A 716 -11.43 -13.00 -9.94
N ALA A 717 -12.02 -12.97 -8.75
CA ALA A 717 -11.83 -13.99 -7.70
C ALA A 717 -12.04 -15.42 -8.20
N GLY A 718 -11.18 -16.34 -7.76
CA GLY A 718 -11.09 -17.73 -8.23
C GLY A 718 -9.92 -17.97 -9.18
N GLY A 719 -9.23 -16.92 -9.62
CA GLY A 719 -7.99 -17.04 -10.38
C GLY A 719 -6.85 -17.69 -9.59
N THR A 720 -6.00 -18.45 -10.29
CA THR A 720 -4.79 -19.06 -9.70
C THR A 720 -3.88 -18.03 -9.05
N ASP A 721 -3.00 -18.46 -8.12
CA ASP A 721 -2.01 -17.59 -7.47
C ASP A 721 -1.22 -16.72 -8.49
N ILE A 722 -1.00 -17.24 -9.72
CA ILE A 722 -0.34 -16.55 -10.85
C ILE A 722 -1.17 -15.35 -11.38
N ALA A 723 -2.50 -15.46 -11.41
CA ALA A 723 -3.40 -14.41 -11.88
C ALA A 723 -3.39 -13.19 -10.95
N ILE A 724 -3.37 -13.46 -9.65
CA ILE A 724 -3.26 -12.43 -8.61
C ILE A 724 -1.90 -11.72 -8.72
N GLU A 725 -0.82 -12.46 -8.97
CA GLU A 725 0.54 -11.89 -9.12
C GLU A 725 0.77 -11.10 -10.41
N THR A 726 0.01 -11.35 -11.47
CA THR A 726 0.16 -10.64 -12.76
C THR A 726 -0.82 -9.48 -12.96
N SER A 727 -1.86 -9.38 -12.14
CA SER A 727 -2.93 -8.37 -12.28
C SER A 727 -2.69 -7.06 -11.50
N ASP A 728 -3.08 -5.95 -12.10
CA ASP A 728 -3.01 -4.60 -11.51
C ASP A 728 -4.21 -4.27 -10.59
N LEU A 729 -5.34 -4.92 -10.85
CA LEU A 729 -6.60 -4.81 -10.12
C LEU A 729 -7.10 -6.22 -9.78
N VAL A 730 -7.47 -6.47 -8.53
CA VAL A 730 -8.01 -7.75 -8.09
C VAL A 730 -9.38 -7.54 -7.47
N LEU A 731 -10.39 -8.24 -7.99
CA LEU A 731 -11.70 -8.38 -7.36
C LEU A 731 -11.64 -9.59 -6.44
N VAL A 732 -11.72 -9.36 -5.13
CA VAL A 732 -11.55 -10.43 -4.12
C VAL A 732 -12.75 -11.36 -4.07
N LYS A 733 -13.94 -10.88 -4.43
CA LYS A 733 -15.12 -11.73 -4.57
C LYS A 733 -15.57 -11.88 -6.03
N PRO A 734 -16.29 -12.97 -6.36
CA PRO A 734 -16.53 -13.37 -7.72
C PRO A 734 -17.53 -12.48 -8.47
N GLU A 735 -18.29 -11.62 -7.77
CA GLU A 735 -19.24 -10.70 -8.42
C GLU A 735 -18.51 -9.71 -9.35
N LEU A 736 -18.82 -9.78 -10.65
CA LEU A 736 -18.29 -8.90 -11.68
C LEU A 736 -18.79 -7.46 -11.50
N GLY A 737 -19.95 -7.27 -10.85
CA GLY A 737 -20.49 -5.97 -10.47
C GLY A 737 -19.52 -5.08 -9.68
N ARG A 738 -18.54 -5.68 -8.97
CA ARG A 738 -17.48 -4.91 -8.30
C ARG A 738 -16.58 -4.14 -9.27
N LEU A 739 -16.48 -4.57 -10.51
CA LEU A 739 -15.73 -3.85 -11.54
C LEU A 739 -16.35 -2.46 -11.81
N VAL A 740 -17.68 -2.37 -11.79
CA VAL A 740 -18.41 -1.10 -11.89
C VAL A 740 -18.05 -0.19 -10.71
N LEU A 741 -18.10 -0.74 -9.50
CA LEU A 741 -17.72 0.01 -8.29
C LEU A 741 -16.26 0.47 -8.34
N ALA A 742 -15.34 -0.40 -8.79
CA ALA A 742 -13.91 -0.09 -8.96
C ALA A 742 -13.73 1.11 -9.92
N HIS A 743 -14.40 1.08 -11.06
CA HIS A 743 -14.35 2.18 -12.02
C HIS A 743 -14.94 3.48 -11.45
N ARG A 744 -16.12 3.43 -10.80
CA ARG A 744 -16.74 4.60 -10.16
C ARG A 744 -15.83 5.21 -9.10
N LEU A 745 -15.22 4.38 -8.26
CA LEU A 745 -14.26 4.81 -7.24
C LEU A 745 -13.03 5.45 -7.87
N ALA A 746 -12.46 4.85 -8.92
CA ALA A 746 -11.32 5.43 -9.65
C ALA A 746 -11.63 6.83 -10.19
N ARG A 747 -12.80 7.02 -10.85
CA ARG A 747 -13.21 8.34 -11.36
C ARG A 747 -13.47 9.35 -10.27
N ARG A 748 -14.15 8.95 -9.18
CA ARG A 748 -14.41 9.82 -8.02
C ARG A 748 -13.11 10.25 -7.35
N THR A 749 -12.19 9.32 -7.13
CA THR A 749 -10.86 9.60 -6.56
C THR A 749 -10.11 10.61 -7.43
N MET A 750 -10.05 10.39 -8.75
CA MET A 750 -9.36 11.33 -9.65
C MET A 750 -10.05 12.70 -9.76
N ALA A 751 -11.39 12.75 -9.62
CA ALA A 751 -12.09 14.02 -9.52
C ALA A 751 -11.73 14.79 -8.23
N VAL A 752 -11.64 14.09 -7.09
CA VAL A 752 -11.20 14.67 -5.81
C VAL A 752 -9.74 15.14 -5.90
N VAL A 753 -8.84 14.37 -6.53
CA VAL A 753 -7.46 14.80 -6.79
C VAL A 753 -7.44 16.12 -7.56
N ARG A 754 -8.20 16.21 -8.67
CA ARG A 754 -8.28 17.45 -9.48
C ARG A 754 -8.84 18.62 -8.68
N GLN A 755 -9.88 18.40 -7.87
CA GLN A 755 -10.44 19.43 -6.98
C GLN A 755 -9.42 19.92 -5.95
N ASN A 756 -8.71 18.99 -5.31
CA ASN A 756 -7.71 19.32 -4.30
C ASN A 756 -6.54 20.12 -4.90
N LEU A 757 -6.06 19.71 -6.08
CA LEU A 757 -5.03 20.45 -6.80
C LEU A 757 -5.52 21.83 -7.21
N ALA A 758 -6.72 21.93 -7.82
CA ALA A 758 -7.30 23.20 -8.23
C ALA A 758 -7.45 24.17 -7.03
N TRP A 759 -7.96 23.68 -5.90
CA TRP A 759 -8.05 24.45 -4.67
C TRP A 759 -6.67 24.91 -4.18
N ALA A 760 -5.71 23.98 -4.10
CA ALA A 760 -4.35 24.25 -3.65
C ALA A 760 -3.63 25.30 -4.51
N PHE A 761 -3.94 25.38 -5.81
CA PHE A 761 -3.42 26.44 -6.68
C PHE A 761 -4.19 27.75 -6.53
N LEU A 762 -5.52 27.70 -6.53
CA LEU A 762 -6.35 28.90 -6.55
C LEU A 762 -6.13 29.80 -5.33
N TYR A 763 -6.02 29.22 -4.13
CA TYR A 763 -5.81 30.02 -2.93
C TYR A 763 -4.42 30.70 -2.94
N ASN A 764 -3.38 30.01 -3.42
CA ASN A 764 -2.03 30.56 -3.53
C ASN A 764 -1.98 31.67 -4.60
N LEU A 765 -2.64 31.43 -5.74
CA LEU A 765 -2.71 32.37 -6.85
C LEU A 765 -3.38 33.70 -6.45
N ILE A 766 -4.36 33.66 -5.55
CA ILE A 766 -5.03 34.85 -5.02
C ILE A 766 -4.24 35.45 -3.85
N GLY A 767 -3.75 34.61 -2.94
CA GLY A 767 -3.13 35.02 -1.70
C GLY A 767 -1.76 35.70 -1.87
N VAL A 768 -0.93 35.21 -2.80
CA VAL A 768 0.40 35.78 -3.04
C VAL A 768 0.32 37.23 -3.53
N PRO A 769 -0.45 37.58 -4.57
CA PRO A 769 -0.61 38.98 -4.98
C PRO A 769 -1.17 39.89 -3.89
N LEU A 770 -2.12 39.40 -3.09
CA LEU A 770 -2.66 40.18 -1.97
C LEU A 770 -1.61 40.47 -0.89
N ALA A 771 -0.74 39.49 -0.60
CA ALA A 771 0.40 39.67 0.31
C ALA A 771 1.44 40.64 -0.28
N MET A 772 1.76 40.52 -1.57
CA MET A 772 2.67 41.45 -2.27
C MET A 772 2.13 42.89 -2.28
N ALA A 773 0.81 43.05 -2.30
CA ALA A 773 0.14 44.35 -2.20
C ALA A 773 0.02 44.88 -0.76
N GLY A 774 0.51 44.14 0.25
CA GLY A 774 0.41 44.50 1.67
C GLY A 774 -1.02 44.46 2.24
N ARG A 775 -1.94 43.75 1.57
CA ARG A 775 -3.34 43.60 2.00
C ARG A 775 -3.59 42.36 2.84
N LEU A 776 -2.56 41.54 3.06
CA LEU A 776 -2.64 40.29 3.80
C LEU A 776 -1.57 40.28 4.89
N THR A 777 -1.99 40.08 6.15
CA THR A 777 -1.04 39.94 7.26
C THR A 777 -0.53 38.50 7.38
N PRO A 778 0.66 38.28 7.96
CA PRO A 778 1.21 36.94 8.22
C PRO A 778 0.27 35.98 8.95
N ILE A 779 -0.56 36.50 9.86
CA ILE A 779 -1.51 35.69 10.65
C ILE A 779 -2.62 35.16 9.76
N TYR A 780 -3.24 36.01 8.93
CA TYR A 780 -4.26 35.57 7.98
C TYR A 780 -3.68 34.59 6.95
N ALA A 781 -2.41 34.79 6.55
CA ALA A 781 -1.70 33.85 5.69
C ALA A 781 -1.59 32.45 6.31
N ALA A 782 -1.14 32.37 7.56
CA ALA A 782 -1.01 31.11 8.30
C ALA A 782 -2.37 30.42 8.52
N CYS A 783 -3.42 31.17 8.86
CA CYS A 783 -4.77 30.64 8.99
C CYS A 783 -5.33 30.10 7.65
N ALA A 784 -5.16 30.84 6.56
CA ALA A 784 -5.60 30.42 5.24
C ALA A 784 -4.90 29.13 4.78
N MET A 785 -3.61 29.00 5.07
CA MET A 785 -2.84 27.79 4.80
C MET A 785 -3.36 26.57 5.59
N ALA A 786 -3.65 26.73 6.88
CA ALA A 786 -4.20 25.66 7.71
C ALA A 786 -5.59 25.22 7.19
N LEU A 787 -6.45 26.19 6.86
CA LEU A 787 -7.78 25.93 6.30
C LEU A 787 -7.69 25.23 4.94
N SER A 788 -6.76 25.65 4.07
CA SER A 788 -6.56 25.03 2.76
C SER A 788 -6.18 23.56 2.86
N SER A 789 -5.24 23.22 3.75
CA SER A 789 -4.85 21.83 4.02
C SER A 789 -6.04 21.02 4.55
N LEU A 790 -6.85 21.60 5.45
CA LEU A 790 -8.04 20.96 5.98
C LEU A 790 -9.12 20.71 4.90
N CYS A 791 -9.33 21.66 3.99
CA CYS A 791 -10.25 21.50 2.87
C CYS A 791 -9.83 20.33 1.95
N VAL A 792 -8.55 20.24 1.60
CA VAL A 792 -8.01 19.15 0.76
C VAL A 792 -8.19 17.79 1.43
N VAL A 793 -7.84 17.72 2.71
CA VAL A 793 -7.94 16.49 3.50
C VAL A 793 -9.40 16.10 3.71
N GLY A 794 -10.25 17.04 4.12
CA GLY A 794 -11.69 16.82 4.31
C GLY A 794 -12.38 16.40 3.02
N ASN A 795 -12.01 16.97 1.88
CA ASN A 795 -12.52 16.57 0.57
C ASN A 795 -12.07 15.14 0.22
N SER A 796 -10.83 14.76 0.55
CA SER A 796 -10.32 13.39 0.38
C SER A 796 -11.07 12.37 1.23
N LEU A 797 -11.38 12.71 2.48
CA LEU A 797 -12.14 11.84 3.40
C LEU A 797 -13.58 11.57 2.94
N ARG A 798 -14.14 12.35 2.01
CA ARG A 798 -15.45 12.05 1.40
C ARG A 798 -15.46 10.73 0.65
N LEU A 799 -14.30 10.26 0.19
CA LEU A 799 -14.14 8.96 -0.49
C LEU A 799 -14.37 7.77 0.46
N LEU A 800 -14.16 7.96 1.77
CA LEU A 800 -14.38 6.93 2.79
C LEU A 800 -15.86 6.80 3.20
N ARG A 801 -16.72 7.76 2.84
CA ARG A 801 -18.14 7.65 3.13
C ARG A 801 -18.74 6.62 2.19
N ARG A 802 -19.29 5.55 2.77
CA ARG A 802 -20.08 4.54 2.07
C ARG A 802 -21.32 5.23 1.48
N ASN A 803 -21.23 5.63 0.23
CA ASN A 803 -22.43 5.91 -0.55
C ASN A 803 -22.86 4.58 -1.12
N ASP A 804 -23.78 3.92 -0.43
CA ASP A 804 -24.59 2.84 -1.00
C ASP A 804 -25.32 3.46 -2.20
N GLY A 805 -24.90 3.08 -3.41
CA GLY A 805 -25.42 3.65 -4.65
C GLY A 805 -25.04 2.84 -5.87
#